data_AF-A0A5N5QS93-F1
#
_entry.id   AF-A0A5N5QS93-F1
#
_cell.length_a   1.000
_cell.length_b   1.000
_cell.length_c   1.000
_cell.angle_alpha   90.00
_cell.angle_beta   90.00
_cell.angle_gamma   90.00
#
_symmetry.space_group_name_H-M   'P 1'
#
loop_
_entity.id
_entity.type
_entity.pdbx_description
1 polymer ?
#
loop_
_entity_poly.entity_id
_entity_poly.type
_entity_poly.pdbx_seq_one_letter_code
_entity_poly.pdbx_strand_id
1 'polypeptide(L)'
;MSFLRVASRNVTTSVRRYSTAPPAGAKSSNLPLLLGIGGLLGLGAYVYADKAGPKPAKALVSALDKDNFKEFTVKRVDPYNHNTAKWVEFTLEFPSGQATLLPVAGLVYVKALESDPRAPKDKKGNPIGRPYTPISDPHQEGEVTFMIKRYDTGKYLDGKLTPYIHSLKPGDKVAVKGPISKRPWNNNEFEHVVMIAGGSGITPMYQILRHALSQPEDKTNFKLLFGNVTPADVLLKEEFDQLRSKHGDRFEVVYVVDKGDKDWTGPTGFITKDLLKKEIAPASLGEKVMVFVCGPPAQVDAIAGKKDGMKQGPLGGALKDLGYTSEQGKSDSSSPSSTNLNMIPTSKKVTAIVLRQTSSGIRKAALPSLVIESARGLSTSSNVHSRQRTAFSSQLGYTDRAGLHRGFATFSPPRVKKSVTTKPLFDKILIANRGEIACRVIRTARKLGVKTVAVYSEVDRDALHVKMADEAYCIGPAPSSESYLRMDKIIDVAKRSGAQAVHPGYGFLSENAIFAQQLANAGLTFIGPPAPAITAMASKSESKDIMTRAGVPCVPGYHGVDQLPAKLLNEAKSIGFPVLIKAVLGGGGKGMKIVDSASEFDEALASAQREAAKSFGDSRVLVEKYIEHPRHVEVQVFGDSKGDVVSLWERDCSVQRRHQKIIEEAPAPGLSEDVRRDLGEKAVAAAKAVGYVGAGTVEFIFDNDTQQFYFMEMNTRLQVEHPITEMITQQDLVQWQLEVASGNPLPLQQHEIPRTGHAFEARIYAENPRNNFMPDVGPLLHLTTPVPSESVRLEDGFKAGSQIEVFYDPLIAKLVVHGRDRTEALRVLRKALEEYHVVGLSTNIEFLHTLASHSAFIRGEVETGFIKKYHDELFPPIVEPAPELLAQAALFVVLRDQPVPIVSSPWTTLPARRFGGDLHERRVVFQHESLADAPLEATITSISPGRYKVQVITPTTNRTFDNVSARLEAGSSTSIECTLENALRRTTIVPQSSPGIGLNAAPERLHVFHAGAKTVLNMPPPNWLLSLGNDLAKSIGGGSIRAPMPSVVVEVKVRVGDVVTKGDIVVVLESMKTETVLRAAIDGAVKNVGCTAGEMVEEGRELVGIHTEVVDG
;
A
#
# COMPACT_ATOMS: atom_id res chain seq x y z
N MET A 1 50.03 -69.58 -4.58
CA MET A 1 50.78 -68.48 -3.94
C MET A 1 50.36 -67.16 -4.57
N SER A 2 50.26 -66.12 -3.74
CA SER A 2 50.74 -64.74 -3.99
C SER A 2 50.25 -63.88 -5.18
N PHE A 3 49.68 -62.72 -4.83
CA PHE A 3 49.92 -61.36 -5.36
C PHE A 3 50.25 -61.16 -6.86
N LEU A 4 49.41 -60.40 -7.58
CA LEU A 4 49.72 -59.02 -8.05
C LEU A 4 48.59 -58.33 -8.85
N ARG A 5 48.25 -57.10 -8.43
CA ARG A 5 47.89 -55.87 -9.18
C ARG A 5 47.04 -55.84 -10.48
N VAL A 6 46.09 -54.89 -10.44
CA VAL A 6 45.61 -53.94 -11.49
C VAL A 6 44.34 -54.27 -12.30
N ALA A 7 43.34 -53.39 -12.11
CA ALA A 7 42.25 -52.93 -12.98
C ALA A 7 41.55 -53.89 -13.95
N SER A 8 40.27 -54.17 -13.67
CA SER A 8 39.11 -53.65 -14.45
C SER A 8 37.80 -54.24 -13.93
N ARG A 9 36.77 -53.41 -13.79
CA ARG A 9 35.39 -53.82 -13.46
C ARG A 9 34.43 -52.86 -14.14
N ASN A 10 33.51 -53.38 -14.96
CA ASN A 10 32.12 -52.90 -15.00
C ASN A 10 31.24 -53.72 -15.95
N VAL A 11 29.93 -53.70 -15.64
CA VAL A 11 28.79 -53.90 -16.56
C VAL A 11 28.58 -55.32 -17.14
N THR A 12 27.71 -56.04 -16.43
CA THR A 12 26.56 -56.84 -16.93
C THR A 12 26.52 -57.30 -18.39
N THR A 13 26.38 -58.62 -18.57
CA THR A 13 25.51 -59.36 -19.52
C THR A 13 25.68 -60.86 -19.20
N SER A 14 24.76 -61.82 -19.40
CA SER A 14 23.42 -61.86 -20.02
C SER A 14 22.73 -63.23 -19.75
N VAL A 15 21.56 -63.47 -20.37
CA VAL A 15 20.95 -64.79 -20.71
C VAL A 15 19.94 -65.48 -19.75
N ARG A 16 18.64 -65.26 -20.06
CA ARG A 16 17.52 -66.22 -20.27
C ARG A 16 17.37 -67.54 -19.46
N ARG A 17 16.09 -67.71 -19.02
CA ARG A 17 15.11 -68.82 -19.25
C ARG A 17 14.82 -69.88 -18.16
N TYR A 18 13.51 -70.03 -17.90
CA TYR A 18 12.73 -71.17 -17.37
C TYR A 18 13.11 -71.80 -16.00
N SER A 19 12.12 -72.00 -15.10
CA SER A 19 11.48 -73.32 -14.91
C SER A 19 10.51 -73.38 -13.70
N THR A 20 9.35 -74.04 -13.90
CA THR A 20 8.62 -74.93 -12.95
C THR A 20 8.30 -74.55 -11.48
N ALA A 21 7.00 -74.58 -11.14
CA ALA A 21 6.47 -75.06 -9.84
C ALA A 21 6.79 -76.58 -9.64
N PRO A 22 6.63 -77.26 -8.47
CA PRO A 22 5.71 -77.03 -7.32
C PRO A 22 6.50 -77.20 -5.96
N PRO A 23 5.98 -77.66 -4.78
CA PRO A 23 4.63 -78.09 -4.38
C PRO A 23 4.07 -77.53 -3.04
N ALA A 24 2.87 -78.01 -2.69
CA ALA A 24 2.08 -77.64 -1.53
C ALA A 24 2.04 -78.74 -0.43
N GLY A 25 1.53 -78.40 0.76
CA GLY A 25 1.09 -79.32 1.82
C GLY A 25 0.83 -78.58 3.14
N ALA A 26 -0.40 -78.42 3.62
CA ALA A 26 -1.27 -79.42 4.30
C ALA A 26 -0.92 -79.56 5.80
N LYS A 27 -1.82 -79.70 6.80
CA LYS A 27 -3.30 -79.78 6.97
C LYS A 27 -3.56 -79.51 8.49
N SER A 28 -4.74 -79.35 9.10
CA SER A 28 -6.17 -79.51 8.78
C SER A 28 -6.95 -78.40 9.58
N SER A 29 -8.26 -78.34 9.85
CA SER A 29 -9.49 -79.15 9.62
C SER A 29 -10.70 -78.16 9.62
N ASN A 30 -11.98 -78.51 9.43
CA ASN A 30 -12.67 -79.79 9.23
C ASN A 30 -13.91 -79.61 8.30
N LEU A 31 -14.89 -80.52 8.35
CA LEU A 31 -16.21 -80.47 7.67
C LEU A 31 -17.37 -80.52 8.70
N PRO A 32 -18.71 -80.41 8.39
CA PRO A 32 -19.47 -80.95 7.24
C PRO A 32 -20.23 -79.86 6.41
N LEU A 33 -20.50 -79.95 5.09
CA LEU A 33 -21.13 -80.97 4.22
C LEU A 33 -22.61 -80.66 3.89
N LEU A 34 -22.91 -80.30 2.64
CA LEU A 34 -23.98 -80.93 1.84
C LEU A 34 -23.87 -80.58 0.33
N LEU A 35 -24.36 -81.50 -0.50
CA LEU A 35 -24.23 -81.51 -1.96
C LEU A 35 -25.41 -80.83 -2.67
N GLY A 36 -25.25 -80.46 -3.95
CA GLY A 36 -26.39 -80.14 -4.80
C GLY A 36 -26.07 -79.59 -6.19
N ILE A 37 -25.84 -80.52 -7.14
CA ILE A 37 -26.20 -80.46 -8.58
C ILE A 37 -27.17 -79.30 -8.91
N GLY A 38 -26.99 -78.43 -9.91
CA GLY A 38 -26.25 -78.56 -11.16
C GLY A 38 -27.19 -78.26 -12.35
N GLY A 39 -26.75 -77.45 -13.32
CA GLY A 39 -27.42 -77.26 -14.61
C GLY A 39 -28.44 -76.10 -14.74
N LEU A 40 -28.38 -75.44 -15.90
CA LEU A 40 -29.52 -74.83 -16.61
C LEU A 40 -30.24 -73.59 -16.06
N LEU A 41 -29.56 -72.67 -15.36
CA LEU A 41 -29.98 -71.25 -15.29
C LEU A 41 -28.88 -70.23 -15.66
N GLY A 42 -27.75 -70.68 -16.24
CA GLY A 42 -26.60 -69.82 -16.54
C GLY A 42 -26.73 -68.90 -17.77
N LEU A 43 -27.58 -69.23 -18.76
CA LEU A 43 -27.66 -68.47 -20.02
C LEU A 43 -28.66 -67.31 -20.01
N GLY A 44 -29.63 -67.30 -19.08
CA GLY A 44 -30.61 -66.21 -18.96
C GLY A 44 -30.09 -65.01 -18.15
N ALA A 45 -29.26 -65.26 -17.13
CA ALA A 45 -28.73 -64.21 -16.26
C ALA A 45 -27.57 -63.42 -16.90
N TYR A 46 -26.76 -64.06 -17.75
CA TYR A 46 -25.59 -63.41 -18.36
C TYR A 46 -25.99 -62.29 -19.35
N VAL A 47 -27.13 -62.42 -20.03
CA VAL A 47 -27.65 -61.40 -20.97
C VAL A 47 -28.34 -60.21 -20.26
N TYR A 48 -28.59 -60.31 -18.94
CA TYR A 48 -29.18 -59.20 -18.15
C TYR A 48 -28.21 -58.58 -17.13
N ALA A 49 -27.14 -59.28 -16.75
CA ALA A 49 -26.09 -58.74 -15.88
C ALA A 49 -25.09 -57.83 -16.61
N ASP A 50 -24.90 -58.00 -17.92
CA ASP A 50 -23.97 -57.21 -18.75
C ASP A 50 -24.56 -55.86 -19.24
N LYS A 51 -25.68 -55.44 -18.65
CA LYS A 51 -26.26 -54.08 -18.80
C LYS A 51 -26.21 -53.24 -17.52
N ALA A 52 -25.44 -53.67 -16.53
CA ALA A 52 -24.95 -52.81 -15.47
C ALA A 52 -23.52 -52.36 -15.79
N GLY A 53 -23.38 -51.38 -16.71
CA GLY A 53 -22.14 -50.62 -16.81
C GLY A 53 -21.73 -50.08 -15.43
N PRO A 54 -20.43 -49.86 -15.15
CA PRO A 54 -19.96 -49.54 -13.82
C PRO A 54 -20.80 -48.40 -13.25
N LYS A 55 -21.51 -48.65 -12.15
CA LYS A 55 -22.32 -47.63 -11.46
C LYS A 55 -21.42 -46.40 -11.32
N PRO A 56 -21.80 -45.23 -11.83
CA PRO A 56 -20.91 -44.07 -11.84
C PRO A 56 -20.45 -43.85 -10.41
N ALA A 57 -19.13 -43.90 -10.21
CA ALA A 57 -18.54 -43.65 -8.90
C ALA A 57 -19.12 -42.33 -8.39
N LYS A 58 -19.69 -42.36 -7.19
CA LYS A 58 -20.39 -41.20 -6.63
C LYS A 58 -19.43 -40.01 -6.70
N ALA A 59 -19.80 -38.99 -7.46
CA ALA A 59 -18.87 -37.88 -7.74
C ALA A 59 -18.37 -37.30 -6.42
N LEU A 60 -17.04 -37.27 -6.24
CA LEU A 60 -16.42 -36.76 -5.03
C LEU A 60 -16.87 -35.32 -4.79
N VAL A 61 -17.19 -35.00 -3.54
CA VAL A 61 -17.61 -33.65 -3.12
C VAL A 61 -16.42 -32.95 -2.45
N SER A 62 -16.31 -31.64 -2.61
CA SER A 62 -15.30 -30.87 -1.87
C SER A 62 -15.60 -30.96 -0.36
N ALA A 63 -14.65 -31.47 0.41
CA ALA A 63 -14.70 -31.39 1.88
C ALA A 63 -14.63 -29.92 2.33
N LEU A 64 -13.83 -29.12 1.62
CA LEU A 64 -13.52 -27.74 1.95
C LEU A 64 -14.70 -26.79 1.69
N ASP A 65 -14.68 -25.63 2.34
CA ASP A 65 -15.58 -24.49 2.10
C ASP A 65 -14.72 -23.25 1.83
N LYS A 66 -15.02 -22.53 0.75
CA LYS A 66 -14.19 -21.43 0.23
C LYS A 66 -14.19 -20.23 1.16
N ASP A 67 -15.34 -19.97 1.78
CA ASP A 67 -15.63 -18.71 2.47
C ASP A 67 -15.62 -18.92 4.00
N ASN A 68 -16.01 -20.11 4.45
CA ASN A 68 -16.12 -20.52 5.86
C ASN A 68 -15.00 -21.50 6.29
N PHE A 69 -14.71 -21.52 7.59
CA PHE A 69 -13.85 -22.54 8.17
C PHE A 69 -14.68 -23.77 8.57
N LYS A 70 -14.19 -24.97 8.22
CA LYS A 70 -14.73 -26.26 8.67
C LYS A 70 -13.75 -26.95 9.60
N GLU A 71 -14.23 -27.62 10.63
CA GLU A 71 -13.40 -28.41 11.54
C GLU A 71 -13.09 -29.79 10.94
N PHE A 72 -11.83 -30.23 11.04
CA PHE A 72 -11.41 -31.57 10.66
C PHE A 72 -10.54 -32.19 11.75
N THR A 73 -10.69 -33.51 11.93
CA THR A 73 -9.96 -34.30 12.92
C THR A 73 -8.55 -34.60 12.41
N VAL A 74 -7.56 -34.48 13.29
CA VAL A 74 -6.19 -34.93 13.05
C VAL A 74 -6.17 -36.46 13.07
N LYS A 75 -5.79 -37.06 11.95
CA LYS A 75 -5.73 -38.51 11.78
C LYS A 75 -4.39 -39.08 12.25
N ARG A 76 -3.30 -38.42 11.86
CA ARG A 76 -1.91 -38.79 12.21
C ARG A 76 -0.97 -37.59 12.06
N VAL A 77 0.10 -37.59 12.86
CA VAL A 77 1.16 -36.56 12.90
C VAL A 77 2.49 -37.30 12.97
N ASP A 78 3.00 -37.70 11.80
CA ASP A 78 4.09 -38.66 11.70
C ASP A 78 5.44 -37.95 11.47
N PRO A 79 6.53 -38.36 12.13
CA PRO A 79 7.84 -37.79 11.86
C PRO A 79 8.35 -38.16 10.47
N TYR A 80 8.76 -37.18 9.66
CA TYR A 80 9.05 -37.42 8.24
C TYR A 80 10.47 -37.93 7.95
N ASN A 81 11.50 -37.32 8.57
CA ASN A 81 12.90 -37.67 8.32
C ASN A 81 13.74 -37.65 9.60
N HIS A 82 15.05 -37.87 9.48
CA HIS A 82 16.00 -37.88 10.61
C HIS A 82 15.94 -36.62 11.51
N ASN A 83 15.39 -35.51 11.00
CA ASN A 83 15.21 -34.24 11.70
C ASN A 83 13.76 -34.12 12.22
N THR A 84 13.27 -35.20 12.85
CA THR A 84 11.89 -35.41 13.32
C THR A 84 11.33 -34.26 14.15
N ALA A 85 12.16 -33.63 14.97
CA ALA A 85 11.79 -32.46 15.77
C ALA A 85 11.45 -31.20 14.92
N LYS A 86 11.72 -31.22 13.61
CA LYS A 86 11.49 -30.09 12.69
C LYS A 86 10.55 -30.40 11.52
N TRP A 87 10.23 -31.66 11.23
CA TRP A 87 9.39 -32.05 10.09
C TRP A 87 8.40 -33.15 10.45
N VAL A 88 7.11 -32.89 10.21
CA VAL A 88 6.05 -33.90 10.34
C VAL A 88 5.16 -33.91 9.10
N GLU A 89 4.66 -35.10 8.78
CA GLU A 89 3.48 -35.30 7.95
C GLU A 89 2.22 -35.14 8.81
N PHE A 90 1.45 -34.11 8.53
CA PHE A 90 0.23 -33.79 9.25
C PHE A 90 -0.97 -34.19 8.38
N THR A 91 -1.72 -35.19 8.81
CA THR A 91 -2.87 -35.72 8.04
C THR A 91 -4.18 -35.42 8.75
N LEU A 92 -5.15 -34.89 8.01
CA LEU A 92 -6.53 -34.67 8.47
C LEU A 92 -7.48 -35.70 7.86
N GLU A 93 -8.48 -36.10 8.63
CA GLU A 93 -9.57 -36.97 8.19
C GLU A 93 -10.71 -36.14 7.59
N PHE A 94 -11.20 -36.57 6.42
CA PHE A 94 -12.37 -36.04 5.75
C PHE A 94 -13.51 -37.06 5.76
N PRO A 95 -14.79 -36.62 5.68
CA PRO A 95 -15.92 -37.54 5.53
C PRO A 95 -15.79 -38.38 4.25
N SER A 96 -16.27 -39.64 4.28
CA SER A 96 -16.33 -40.48 3.07
C SER A 96 -17.20 -39.83 1.99
N GLY A 97 -16.79 -40.02 0.73
CA GLY A 97 -17.28 -39.33 -0.45
C GLY A 97 -16.70 -37.92 -0.65
N GLN A 98 -15.77 -37.46 0.20
CA GLN A 98 -15.19 -36.12 0.13
C GLN A 98 -13.68 -36.11 -0.04
N ALA A 99 -13.19 -35.14 -0.82
CA ALA A 99 -11.77 -34.91 -1.11
C ALA A 99 -11.46 -33.40 -1.09
N THR A 100 -10.20 -32.99 -1.22
CA THR A 100 -9.88 -31.55 -1.25
C THR A 100 -10.39 -30.84 -2.51
N LEU A 101 -10.38 -31.54 -3.65
CA LEU A 101 -10.67 -31.03 -5.00
C LEU A 101 -10.00 -29.68 -5.29
N LEU A 102 -8.77 -29.50 -4.79
CA LEU A 102 -7.99 -28.30 -5.02
C LEU A 102 -7.64 -28.16 -6.51
N PRO A 103 -7.78 -26.96 -7.11
CA PRO A 103 -7.15 -26.68 -8.39
C PRO A 103 -5.63 -26.76 -8.24
N VAL A 104 -4.94 -27.00 -9.34
CA VAL A 104 -3.47 -27.04 -9.39
C VAL A 104 -2.89 -25.69 -8.95
N ALA A 105 -1.80 -25.72 -8.16
CA ALA A 105 -1.27 -24.58 -7.40
C ALA A 105 -2.25 -23.97 -6.37
N GLY A 106 -3.26 -24.75 -5.95
CA GLY A 106 -4.22 -24.40 -4.91
C GLY A 106 -3.77 -24.78 -3.51
N LEU A 107 -4.17 -23.97 -2.52
CA LEU A 107 -3.86 -24.17 -1.10
C LEU A 107 -5.10 -24.08 -0.21
N VAL A 108 -4.93 -24.40 1.07
CA VAL A 108 -5.95 -24.19 2.12
C VAL A 108 -5.39 -23.38 3.28
N TYR A 109 -6.25 -22.68 4.00
CA TYR A 109 -5.92 -21.93 5.21
C TYR A 109 -6.23 -22.78 6.45
N VAL A 110 -5.22 -23.11 7.25
CA VAL A 110 -5.36 -23.94 8.47
C VAL A 110 -5.16 -23.07 9.70
N LYS A 111 -6.10 -23.13 10.66
CA LYS A 111 -6.15 -22.34 11.90
C LYS A 111 -6.39 -23.27 13.09
N ALA A 112 -5.83 -22.95 14.24
CA ALA A 112 -6.18 -23.62 15.50
C ALA A 112 -7.66 -23.35 15.89
N LEU A 113 -8.32 -24.29 16.57
CA LEU A 113 -9.68 -24.05 17.05
C LEU A 113 -9.70 -22.96 18.13
N GLU A 114 -10.74 -22.13 18.13
CA GLU A 114 -10.94 -21.08 19.15
C GLU A 114 -11.19 -21.66 20.55
N SER A 115 -11.72 -22.88 20.60
CA SER A 115 -12.00 -23.66 21.81
C SER A 115 -10.80 -24.42 22.38
N ASP A 116 -9.69 -24.56 21.65
CA ASP A 116 -8.49 -25.23 22.18
C ASP A 116 -7.70 -24.24 23.06
N PRO A 117 -7.52 -24.49 24.38
CA PRO A 117 -6.77 -23.59 25.25
C PRO A 117 -5.27 -23.50 24.90
N ARG A 118 -4.74 -24.47 24.14
CA ARG A 118 -3.36 -24.45 23.60
C ARG A 118 -3.24 -23.60 22.32
N ALA A 119 -4.36 -23.13 21.75
CA ALA A 119 -4.38 -22.43 20.47
C ALA A 119 -3.51 -21.17 20.49
N PRO A 120 -2.54 -21.03 19.58
CA PRO A 120 -1.67 -19.86 19.53
C PRO A 120 -2.44 -18.64 19.05
N LYS A 121 -2.64 -17.68 19.95
CA LYS A 121 -3.37 -16.44 19.69
C LYS A 121 -2.46 -15.31 19.19
N ASP A 122 -3.03 -14.48 18.32
CA ASP A 122 -2.45 -13.22 17.90
C ASP A 122 -2.54 -12.16 19.02
N LYS A 123 -2.08 -10.93 18.76
CA LYS A 123 -2.13 -9.84 19.74
C LYS A 123 -3.55 -9.33 20.06
N LYS A 124 -4.58 -9.82 19.35
CA LYS A 124 -5.99 -9.49 19.55
C LYS A 124 -6.78 -10.66 20.17
N GLY A 125 -6.11 -11.76 20.54
CA GLY A 125 -6.75 -12.94 21.12
C GLY A 125 -7.35 -13.93 20.10
N ASN A 126 -7.23 -13.67 18.80
CA ASN A 126 -7.73 -14.56 17.75
C ASN A 126 -6.72 -15.67 17.47
N PRO A 127 -7.12 -16.95 17.26
CA PRO A 127 -6.16 -17.97 16.90
C PRO A 127 -5.51 -17.70 15.54
N ILE A 128 -4.19 -17.86 15.49
CA ILE A 128 -3.40 -17.69 14.29
C ILE A 128 -3.72 -18.84 13.33
N GLY A 129 -3.92 -18.49 12.06
CA GLY A 129 -4.00 -19.46 10.96
C GLY A 129 -3.00 -19.12 9.87
N ARG A 130 -2.66 -20.12 9.06
CA ARG A 130 -1.66 -20.01 7.99
C ARG A 130 -2.07 -20.85 6.78
N PRO A 131 -1.79 -20.39 5.56
CA PRO A 131 -2.00 -21.17 4.35
C PRO A 131 -0.94 -22.27 4.14
N TYR A 132 -1.38 -23.45 3.70
CA TYR A 132 -0.55 -24.63 3.37
C TYR A 132 -1.02 -25.31 2.08
N THR A 133 -0.07 -25.80 1.29
CA THR A 133 -0.33 -26.67 0.13
C THR A 133 -0.24 -28.14 0.55
N PRO A 134 -1.27 -28.98 0.33
CA PRO A 134 -1.18 -30.42 0.56
C PRO A 134 -0.18 -31.11 -0.36
N ILE A 135 0.32 -32.27 0.08
CA ILE A 135 1.11 -33.21 -0.72
C ILE A 135 0.30 -34.44 -1.18
N SER A 136 -0.84 -34.73 -0.54
CA SER A 136 -1.81 -35.74 -0.98
C SER A 136 -2.43 -35.42 -2.34
N ASP A 137 -3.07 -36.39 -3.00
CA ASP A 137 -3.79 -36.14 -4.25
C ASP A 137 -5.01 -35.24 -4.01
N PRO A 138 -5.31 -34.23 -4.87
CA PRO A 138 -6.52 -33.44 -4.74
C PRO A 138 -7.82 -34.27 -4.71
N HIS A 139 -7.83 -35.41 -5.40
CA HIS A 139 -8.93 -36.36 -5.50
C HIS A 139 -8.84 -37.51 -4.48
N GLN A 140 -7.88 -37.49 -3.55
CA GLN A 140 -7.80 -38.49 -2.47
C GLN A 140 -9.03 -38.37 -1.55
N GLU A 141 -9.85 -39.42 -1.52
CA GLU A 141 -11.03 -39.49 -0.66
C GLU A 141 -10.63 -39.69 0.81
N GLY A 142 -11.32 -39.02 1.73
CA GLY A 142 -11.30 -39.34 3.16
C GLY A 142 -10.09 -38.86 3.95
N GLU A 143 -9.03 -38.33 3.31
CA GLU A 143 -7.94 -37.66 4.02
C GLU A 143 -7.17 -36.64 3.15
N VAL A 144 -6.49 -35.72 3.83
CA VAL A 144 -5.54 -34.76 3.23
C VAL A 144 -4.25 -34.71 4.05
N THR A 145 -3.09 -34.74 3.38
CA THR A 145 -1.77 -34.77 4.03
C THR A 145 -0.94 -33.52 3.70
N PHE A 146 -0.30 -32.95 4.71
CA PHE A 146 0.56 -31.76 4.61
C PHE A 146 1.97 -32.04 5.13
N MET A 147 2.98 -31.50 4.44
CA MET A 147 4.36 -31.47 4.95
C MET A 147 4.60 -30.17 5.73
N ILE A 148 4.78 -30.23 7.06
CA ILE A 148 4.83 -29.03 7.91
C ILE A 148 6.15 -28.94 8.68
N LYS A 149 6.90 -27.87 8.40
CA LYS A 149 8.10 -27.52 9.17
C LYS A 149 7.75 -26.84 10.49
N ARG A 150 8.47 -27.19 11.56
CA ARG A 150 8.51 -26.44 12.81
C ARG A 150 9.40 -25.19 12.68
N TYR A 151 8.91 -24.05 13.18
CA TYR A 151 9.69 -22.83 13.31
C TYR A 151 9.61 -22.30 14.75
N ASP A 152 10.61 -22.60 15.57
CA ASP A 152 10.62 -22.21 17.00
C ASP A 152 10.97 -20.73 17.25
N THR A 153 11.49 -20.02 16.24
CA THR A 153 11.86 -18.60 16.37
C THR A 153 10.71 -17.71 15.89
N GLY A 154 10.14 -16.88 16.77
CA GLY A 154 9.08 -15.90 16.50
C GLY A 154 9.45 -14.72 15.57
N LYS A 155 10.35 -14.94 14.61
CA LYS A 155 10.89 -13.96 13.65
C LYS A 155 9.99 -13.75 12.42
N TYR A 156 8.95 -14.58 12.29
CA TYR A 156 7.89 -14.54 11.28
C TYR A 156 6.53 -14.72 11.98
N LEU A 157 5.41 -14.38 11.32
CA LEU A 157 4.04 -14.63 11.82
C LEU A 157 3.79 -16.09 12.22
N ASP A 158 4.59 -17.00 11.65
CA ASP A 158 4.47 -18.46 11.70
C ASP A 158 4.94 -19.12 13.01
N GLY A 159 5.72 -18.39 13.83
CA GLY A 159 6.51 -18.97 14.92
C GLY A 159 5.72 -19.49 16.12
N LYS A 160 4.39 -19.32 16.14
CA LYS A 160 3.50 -19.88 17.17
C LYS A 160 2.59 -21.01 16.65
N LEU A 161 2.20 -20.98 15.37
CA LEU A 161 1.28 -21.98 14.81
C LEU A 161 1.97 -23.29 14.46
N THR A 162 3.19 -23.25 13.92
CA THR A 162 3.88 -24.50 13.55
C THR A 162 4.30 -25.36 14.75
N PRO A 163 4.75 -24.82 15.90
CA PRO A 163 4.91 -25.61 17.12
C PRO A 163 3.59 -26.16 17.67
N TYR A 164 2.48 -25.41 17.56
CA TYR A 164 1.15 -25.92 17.95
C TYR A 164 0.74 -27.13 17.11
N ILE A 165 0.84 -27.04 15.77
CA ILE A 165 0.53 -28.18 14.87
C ILE A 165 1.41 -29.40 15.19
N HIS A 166 2.69 -29.18 15.49
CA HIS A 166 3.62 -30.23 15.94
C HIS A 166 3.28 -30.81 17.33
N SER A 167 2.41 -30.17 18.12
CA SER A 167 1.95 -30.66 19.42
C SER A 167 0.61 -31.40 19.37
N LEU A 168 -0.06 -31.40 18.22
CA LEU A 168 -1.34 -32.07 18.01
C LEU A 168 -1.17 -33.59 17.97
N LYS A 169 -2.19 -34.29 18.44
CA LYS A 169 -2.26 -35.76 18.48
C LYS A 169 -3.44 -36.25 17.62
N PRO A 170 -3.44 -37.53 17.20
CA PRO A 170 -4.63 -38.16 16.62
C PRO A 170 -5.86 -37.92 17.50
N GLY A 171 -6.95 -37.42 16.91
CA GLY A 171 -8.18 -37.04 17.62
C GLY A 171 -8.29 -35.56 18.03
N ASP A 172 -7.18 -34.79 18.03
CA ASP A 172 -7.27 -33.32 18.08
C ASP A 172 -7.97 -32.79 16.81
N LYS A 173 -8.37 -31.51 16.78
CA LYS A 173 -9.03 -30.89 15.63
C LYS A 173 -8.37 -29.58 15.21
N VAL A 174 -8.52 -29.22 13.93
CA VAL A 174 -8.14 -27.91 13.37
C VAL A 174 -9.22 -27.37 12.44
N ALA A 175 -9.26 -26.06 12.27
CA ALA A 175 -10.15 -25.38 11.34
C ALA A 175 -9.45 -25.19 9.97
N VAL A 176 -10.11 -25.55 8.87
CA VAL A 176 -9.58 -25.43 7.50
C VAL A 176 -10.57 -24.69 6.61
N LYS A 177 -10.07 -23.77 5.79
CA LYS A 177 -10.82 -23.02 4.77
C LYS A 177 -10.15 -23.14 3.38
N GLY A 178 -10.92 -23.32 2.32
CA GLY A 178 -10.44 -23.43 0.94
C GLY A 178 -11.48 -24.07 0.00
N PRO A 179 -11.18 -24.31 -1.29
CA PRO A 179 -9.89 -24.11 -1.95
C PRO A 179 -9.57 -22.63 -2.19
N ILE A 180 -8.30 -22.24 -1.99
CA ILE A 180 -7.77 -20.94 -2.39
C ILE A 180 -6.89 -21.16 -3.62
N SER A 181 -7.37 -20.76 -4.79
CA SER A 181 -6.58 -20.72 -6.02
C SER A 181 -5.83 -19.40 -6.13
N LYS A 182 -4.52 -19.44 -6.43
CA LYS A 182 -3.74 -18.23 -6.77
C LYS A 182 -3.59 -18.00 -8.26
N ARG A 183 -3.34 -19.09 -9.00
CA ARG A 183 -3.19 -19.14 -10.45
C ARG A 183 -3.44 -20.60 -10.85
N PRO A 184 -4.52 -20.92 -11.58
CA PRO A 184 -4.68 -22.23 -12.19
C PRO A 184 -3.46 -22.54 -13.07
N TRP A 185 -2.99 -23.78 -13.03
CA TRP A 185 -2.03 -24.27 -14.03
C TRP A 185 -2.74 -24.45 -15.37
N ASN A 186 -2.10 -24.02 -16.45
CA ASN A 186 -2.56 -24.32 -17.81
C ASN A 186 -1.46 -25.12 -18.51
N ASN A 187 -1.84 -26.25 -19.10
CA ASN A 187 -0.90 -27.12 -19.81
C ASN A 187 -0.28 -26.35 -21.00
N ASN A 188 1.03 -26.48 -21.20
CA ASN A 188 1.79 -25.77 -22.24
C ASN A 188 1.81 -24.23 -22.14
N GLU A 189 1.47 -23.61 -20.98
CA GLU A 189 1.57 -22.15 -20.82
C GLU A 189 3.01 -21.63 -20.99
N PHE A 190 4.01 -22.48 -20.74
CA PHE A 190 5.45 -22.19 -20.85
C PHE A 190 6.19 -23.36 -21.49
N GLU A 191 7.20 -23.09 -22.32
CA GLU A 191 8.06 -24.15 -22.88
C GLU A 191 9.05 -24.67 -21.83
N HIS A 192 9.50 -23.79 -20.93
CA HIS A 192 10.35 -24.14 -19.80
C HIS A 192 9.87 -23.51 -18.49
N VAL A 193 9.81 -24.33 -17.44
CA VAL A 193 9.52 -23.89 -16.08
C VAL A 193 10.65 -24.25 -15.13
N VAL A 194 11.23 -23.22 -14.53
CA VAL A 194 12.30 -23.31 -13.56
C VAL A 194 11.68 -23.16 -12.17
N MET A 195 11.94 -24.10 -11.27
CA MET A 195 11.46 -24.07 -9.89
C MET A 195 12.66 -23.96 -8.96
N ILE A 196 12.68 -22.96 -8.08
CA ILE A 196 13.77 -22.74 -7.12
C ILE A 196 13.17 -22.84 -5.71
N ALA A 197 13.49 -23.92 -5.02
CA ALA A 197 12.90 -24.30 -3.75
C ALA A 197 13.91 -24.23 -2.59
N GLY A 198 13.39 -24.07 -1.36
CA GLY A 198 14.16 -24.27 -0.13
C GLY A 198 13.26 -24.62 1.06
N GLY A 199 13.63 -25.65 1.82
CA GLY A 199 12.80 -26.17 2.90
C GLY A 199 11.36 -26.45 2.44
N SER A 200 10.36 -25.90 3.16
CA SER A 200 8.95 -26.19 2.91
C SER A 200 8.37 -25.48 1.68
N GLY A 201 9.16 -24.66 0.98
CA GLY A 201 8.76 -24.07 -0.32
C GLY A 201 8.63 -25.10 -1.45
N ILE A 202 8.96 -26.35 -1.17
CA ILE A 202 8.90 -27.48 -2.11
C ILE A 202 7.48 -28.00 -2.37
N THR A 203 6.53 -27.85 -1.44
CA THR A 203 5.17 -28.42 -1.58
C THR A 203 4.33 -27.85 -2.72
N PRO A 204 4.30 -26.53 -3.03
CA PRO A 204 3.64 -26.05 -4.26
C PRO A 204 4.31 -26.57 -5.53
N MET A 205 5.63 -26.72 -5.54
CA MET A 205 6.37 -27.25 -6.70
C MET A 205 6.00 -28.71 -6.96
N TYR A 206 5.93 -29.52 -5.90
CA TYR A 206 5.50 -30.93 -5.99
C TYR A 206 4.07 -31.07 -6.53
N GLN A 207 3.13 -30.24 -6.06
CA GLN A 207 1.73 -30.28 -6.51
C GLN A 207 1.61 -29.96 -8.01
N ILE A 208 2.35 -28.94 -8.50
CA ILE A 208 2.40 -28.60 -9.94
C ILE A 208 3.05 -29.72 -10.74
N LEU A 209 4.24 -30.18 -10.34
CA LEU A 209 4.99 -31.22 -11.06
C LEU A 209 4.22 -32.54 -11.17
N ARG A 210 3.60 -33.02 -10.08
CA ARG A 210 2.81 -34.25 -10.11
C ARG A 210 1.62 -34.13 -11.07
N HIS A 211 0.97 -32.96 -11.12
CA HIS A 211 -0.12 -32.74 -12.08
C HIS A 211 0.41 -32.64 -13.51
N ALA A 212 1.25 -31.67 -13.82
CA ALA A 212 1.69 -31.36 -15.19
C ALA A 212 2.42 -32.55 -15.86
N LEU A 213 3.26 -33.29 -15.13
CA LEU A 213 3.93 -34.47 -15.69
C LEU A 213 2.99 -35.65 -15.90
N SER A 214 1.86 -35.71 -15.18
CA SER A 214 0.84 -36.75 -15.36
C SER A 214 -0.06 -36.53 -16.59
N GLN A 215 -0.18 -35.28 -17.06
CA GLN A 215 -0.98 -34.94 -18.24
C GLN A 215 -0.19 -35.25 -19.53
N PRO A 216 -0.64 -36.14 -20.41
CA PRO A 216 0.06 -36.46 -21.66
C PRO A 216 0.17 -35.29 -22.64
N GLU A 217 -0.79 -34.36 -22.59
CA GLU A 217 -0.89 -33.19 -23.45
C GLU A 217 -0.01 -32.02 -23.01
N ASP A 218 0.40 -31.96 -21.74
CA ASP A 218 1.38 -30.97 -21.28
C ASP A 218 2.80 -31.39 -21.70
N LYS A 219 3.48 -30.53 -22.45
CA LYS A 219 4.85 -30.71 -22.96
C LYS A 219 5.86 -29.78 -22.30
N THR A 220 5.46 -29.03 -21.27
CA THR A 220 6.33 -28.15 -20.50
C THR A 220 7.58 -28.88 -19.99
N ASN A 221 8.76 -28.28 -20.16
CA ASN A 221 10.02 -28.79 -19.63
C ASN A 221 10.31 -28.17 -18.26
N PHE A 222 10.42 -29.00 -17.22
CA PHE A 222 10.62 -28.58 -15.85
C PHE A 222 12.06 -28.77 -15.38
N LYS A 223 12.60 -27.78 -14.67
CA LYS A 223 13.87 -27.91 -13.94
C LYS A 223 13.76 -27.37 -12.51
N LEU A 224 13.96 -28.25 -11.54
CA LEU A 224 13.90 -27.94 -10.11
C LEU A 224 15.31 -27.82 -9.51
N LEU A 225 15.65 -26.65 -8.96
CA LEU A 225 16.81 -26.45 -8.10
C LEU A 225 16.35 -26.41 -6.64
N PHE A 226 16.79 -27.35 -5.81
CA PHE A 226 16.33 -27.48 -4.43
C PHE A 226 17.48 -27.35 -3.43
N GLY A 227 17.51 -26.22 -2.71
CA GLY A 227 18.52 -25.90 -1.70
C GLY A 227 18.23 -26.53 -0.34
N ASN A 228 19.18 -27.31 0.17
CA ASN A 228 19.10 -28.12 1.38
C ASN A 228 20.37 -27.98 2.24
N VAL A 229 20.36 -28.46 3.48
CA VAL A 229 21.54 -28.37 4.37
C VAL A 229 22.42 -29.61 4.21
N THR A 230 21.86 -30.80 4.40
CA THR A 230 22.52 -32.09 4.12
C THR A 230 21.72 -32.91 3.10
N PRO A 231 22.29 -33.98 2.50
CA PRO A 231 21.55 -34.90 1.64
C PRO A 231 20.35 -35.55 2.33
N ALA A 232 20.43 -35.77 3.65
CA ALA A 232 19.35 -36.34 4.47
C ALA A 232 18.25 -35.34 4.85
N ASP A 233 18.43 -34.04 4.60
CA ASP A 233 17.40 -33.00 4.78
C ASP A 233 16.50 -32.82 3.55
N VAL A 234 16.82 -33.45 2.41
CA VAL A 234 16.06 -33.29 1.15
C VAL A 234 14.67 -33.90 1.30
N LEU A 235 13.64 -33.07 1.22
CA LEU A 235 12.24 -33.49 1.33
C LEU A 235 11.70 -34.02 -0.01
N LEU A 236 10.79 -34.99 0.07
CA LEU A 236 10.15 -35.63 -1.08
C LEU A 236 11.16 -36.18 -2.11
N LYS A 237 12.35 -36.59 -1.63
CA LYS A 237 13.48 -36.96 -2.49
C LYS A 237 13.16 -38.19 -3.34
N GLU A 238 12.54 -39.20 -2.75
CA GLU A 238 12.20 -40.44 -3.46
C GLU A 238 11.13 -40.18 -4.52
N GLU A 239 10.16 -39.31 -4.22
CA GLU A 239 9.07 -38.90 -5.10
C GLU A 239 9.59 -38.06 -6.28
N PHE A 240 10.52 -37.13 -6.05
CA PHE A 240 11.17 -36.38 -7.13
C PHE A 240 12.11 -37.25 -7.97
N ASP A 241 12.85 -38.19 -7.36
CA ASP A 241 13.69 -39.13 -8.10
C ASP A 241 12.83 -40.11 -8.93
N GLN A 242 11.66 -40.52 -8.43
CA GLN A 242 10.66 -41.29 -9.19
C GLN A 242 10.06 -40.48 -10.35
N LEU A 243 9.67 -39.22 -10.12
CA LEU A 243 9.20 -38.32 -11.19
C LEU A 243 10.27 -38.13 -12.26
N ARG A 244 11.54 -37.93 -11.86
CA ARG A 244 12.69 -37.82 -12.78
C ARG A 244 12.95 -39.13 -13.54
N SER A 245 12.82 -40.28 -12.89
CA SER A 245 12.99 -41.59 -13.52
C SER A 245 11.91 -41.86 -14.58
N LYS A 246 10.66 -41.45 -14.29
CA LYS A 246 9.51 -41.66 -15.17
C LYS A 246 9.37 -40.62 -16.29
N HIS A 247 9.81 -39.39 -16.05
CA HIS A 247 9.62 -38.23 -16.93
C HIS A 247 10.94 -37.48 -17.21
N GLY A 248 12.07 -38.19 -17.25
CA GLY A 248 13.41 -37.60 -17.42
C GLY A 248 13.67 -36.93 -18.77
N ASP A 249 12.74 -37.10 -19.72
CA ASP A 249 12.64 -36.35 -20.98
C ASP A 249 12.18 -34.90 -20.78
N ARG A 250 11.38 -34.64 -19.73
CA ARG A 250 10.75 -33.34 -19.45
C ARG A 250 10.97 -32.80 -18.03
N PHE A 251 11.62 -33.55 -17.14
CA PHE A 251 11.87 -33.13 -15.75
C PHE A 251 13.29 -33.44 -15.28
N GLU A 252 14.02 -32.38 -14.93
CA GLU A 252 15.30 -32.47 -14.25
C GLU A 252 15.21 -31.91 -12.82
N VAL A 253 15.85 -32.58 -11.85
CA VAL A 253 16.04 -32.05 -10.49
C VAL A 253 17.53 -32.01 -10.12
N VAL A 254 17.94 -30.85 -9.61
CA VAL A 254 19.28 -30.54 -9.11
C VAL A 254 19.14 -30.21 -7.62
N TYR A 255 19.51 -31.18 -6.78
CA TYR A 255 19.64 -30.96 -5.35
C TYR A 255 20.96 -30.22 -5.07
N VAL A 256 20.91 -29.19 -4.22
CA VAL A 256 22.08 -28.40 -3.82
C VAL A 256 22.17 -28.45 -2.30
N VAL A 257 23.30 -28.87 -1.74
CA VAL A 257 23.47 -29.04 -0.28
C VAL A 257 24.61 -28.17 0.26
N ASP A 258 24.37 -27.45 1.36
CA ASP A 258 25.41 -26.68 2.06
C ASP A 258 26.55 -27.61 2.54
N LYS A 259 26.19 -28.79 3.07
CA LYS A 259 27.08 -29.76 3.71
C LYS A 259 26.85 -31.14 3.10
N GLY A 260 27.56 -31.40 2.00
CA GLY A 260 27.64 -32.74 1.42
C GLY A 260 28.33 -33.72 2.37
N ASP A 261 27.90 -34.98 2.36
CA ASP A 261 28.64 -36.08 2.95
C ASP A 261 29.73 -36.58 1.97
N LYS A 262 30.44 -37.65 2.33
CA LYS A 262 31.58 -38.17 1.54
C LYS A 262 31.15 -38.77 0.18
N ASP A 263 29.88 -39.14 0.04
CA ASP A 263 29.34 -39.80 -1.14
C ASP A 263 28.54 -38.82 -2.02
N TRP A 264 28.44 -37.55 -1.61
CA TRP A 264 27.74 -36.50 -2.34
C TRP A 264 28.48 -36.07 -3.62
N THR A 265 27.79 -36.24 -4.75
CA THR A 265 28.30 -35.91 -6.10
C THR A 265 27.61 -34.73 -6.77
N GLY A 266 26.62 -34.12 -6.11
CA GLY A 266 25.89 -32.94 -6.60
C GLY A 266 26.58 -31.61 -6.26
N PRO A 267 26.00 -30.47 -6.67
CA PRO A 267 26.47 -29.14 -6.26
C PRO A 267 26.48 -28.96 -4.74
N THR A 268 27.50 -28.26 -4.22
CA THR A 268 27.63 -27.92 -2.80
C THR A 268 27.62 -26.42 -2.56
N GLY A 269 27.18 -25.99 -1.37
CA GLY A 269 27.01 -24.59 -0.99
C GLY A 269 25.61 -24.05 -1.26
N PHE A 270 25.52 -22.75 -1.60
CA PHE A 270 24.25 -22.06 -1.83
C PHE A 270 23.89 -21.96 -3.33
N ILE A 271 22.61 -21.72 -3.63
CA ILE A 271 22.16 -21.40 -4.99
C ILE A 271 22.63 -19.98 -5.34
N THR A 272 23.75 -19.88 -6.06
CA THR A 272 24.35 -18.61 -6.49
C THR A 272 23.88 -18.18 -7.88
N LYS A 273 24.15 -16.92 -8.24
CA LYS A 273 23.93 -16.39 -9.60
C LYS A 273 24.61 -17.24 -10.68
N ASP A 274 25.83 -17.72 -10.42
CA ASP A 274 26.59 -18.53 -11.38
C ASP A 274 26.02 -19.93 -11.54
N LEU A 275 25.53 -20.54 -10.45
CA LEU A 275 24.82 -21.82 -10.53
C LEU A 275 23.51 -21.66 -11.32
N LEU A 276 22.74 -20.60 -11.07
CA LEU A 276 21.55 -20.29 -11.86
C LEU A 276 21.92 -20.12 -13.34
N LYS A 277 22.89 -19.27 -13.67
CA LYS A 277 23.35 -19.04 -15.05
C LYS A 277 23.75 -20.32 -15.79
N LYS A 278 24.29 -21.31 -15.07
CA LYS A 278 24.66 -22.63 -15.62
C LYS A 278 23.45 -23.54 -15.80
N GLU A 279 22.54 -23.56 -14.83
CA GLU A 279 21.53 -24.61 -14.72
C GLU A 279 20.16 -24.25 -15.32
N ILE A 280 19.80 -22.97 -15.46
CA ILE A 280 18.42 -22.56 -15.82
C ILE A 280 18.30 -21.97 -17.24
N ALA A 281 17.13 -22.17 -17.88
CA ALA A 281 16.88 -21.74 -19.25
C ALA A 281 16.96 -20.21 -19.41
N PRO A 282 17.72 -19.67 -20.39
CA PRO A 282 18.15 -18.27 -20.39
C PRO A 282 17.00 -17.28 -20.57
N ALA A 283 17.10 -16.14 -19.88
CA ALA A 283 16.10 -15.06 -19.89
C ALA A 283 15.74 -14.53 -21.29
N SER A 284 16.65 -14.67 -22.27
CA SER A 284 16.46 -14.30 -23.68
C SER A 284 15.26 -14.96 -24.35
N LEU A 285 14.80 -16.12 -23.84
CA LEU A 285 13.62 -16.84 -24.32
C LEU A 285 12.29 -16.12 -23.99
N GLY A 286 12.30 -15.10 -23.14
CA GLY A 286 11.13 -14.24 -22.88
C GLY A 286 9.98 -15.01 -22.23
N GLU A 287 8.76 -14.77 -22.71
CA GLU A 287 7.51 -15.32 -22.16
C GLU A 287 7.43 -16.86 -22.21
N LYS A 288 8.31 -17.53 -22.97
CA LYS A 288 8.45 -19.00 -23.01
C LYS A 288 9.04 -19.61 -21.73
N VAL A 289 9.63 -18.79 -20.84
CA VAL A 289 10.28 -19.24 -19.59
C VAL A 289 9.62 -18.60 -18.38
N MET A 290 9.21 -19.43 -17.42
CA MET A 290 8.72 -18.99 -16.10
C MET A 290 9.63 -19.52 -15.00
N VAL A 291 9.96 -18.67 -14.02
CA VAL A 291 10.77 -19.00 -12.84
C VAL A 291 9.93 -18.82 -11.59
N PHE A 292 9.61 -19.93 -10.93
CA PHE A 292 8.94 -19.97 -9.63
C PHE A 292 9.95 -20.03 -8.49
N VAL A 293 9.85 -19.12 -7.52
CA VAL A 293 10.75 -19.09 -6.35
C VAL A 293 9.95 -19.23 -5.06
N CYS A 294 10.25 -20.24 -4.24
CA CYS A 294 9.62 -20.42 -2.93
C CYS A 294 10.58 -20.99 -1.89
N GLY A 295 10.68 -20.35 -0.72
CA GLY A 295 11.59 -20.77 0.34
C GLY A 295 11.67 -19.77 1.48
N PRO A 296 12.68 -19.87 2.36
CA PRO A 296 12.91 -18.90 3.43
C PRO A 296 13.07 -17.48 2.87
N PRO A 297 12.57 -16.43 3.56
CA PRO A 297 12.60 -15.07 3.01
C PRO A 297 13.99 -14.57 2.56
N ALA A 298 15.07 -14.98 3.22
CA ALA A 298 16.44 -14.65 2.80
C ALA A 298 16.83 -15.26 1.44
N GLN A 299 16.36 -16.47 1.11
CA GLN A 299 16.57 -17.10 -0.19
C GLN A 299 15.74 -16.41 -1.27
N VAL A 300 14.47 -16.09 -0.96
CA VAL A 300 13.61 -15.38 -1.92
C VAL A 300 14.15 -13.97 -2.21
N ASP A 301 14.64 -13.25 -1.19
CA ASP A 301 15.28 -11.94 -1.34
C ASP A 301 16.54 -12.02 -2.23
N ALA A 302 17.45 -12.94 -1.92
CA ALA A 302 18.69 -13.12 -2.69
C ALA A 302 18.47 -13.52 -4.17
N ILE A 303 17.39 -14.24 -4.48
CA ILE A 303 17.15 -14.80 -5.82
C ILE A 303 16.19 -13.92 -6.64
N ALA A 304 15.12 -13.41 -6.03
CA ALA A 304 14.03 -12.69 -6.71
C ALA A 304 13.73 -11.29 -6.12
N GLY A 305 14.46 -10.84 -5.10
CA GLY A 305 14.26 -9.55 -4.43
C GLY A 305 13.24 -9.59 -3.28
N LYS A 306 13.18 -8.49 -2.53
CA LYS A 306 12.33 -8.37 -1.33
C LYS A 306 10.85 -8.53 -1.64
N LYS A 307 10.15 -9.15 -0.68
CA LYS A 307 8.67 -9.18 -0.67
C LYS A 307 8.11 -7.84 -0.24
N ASP A 308 6.97 -7.48 -0.82
CA ASP A 308 6.16 -6.34 -0.44
C ASP A 308 4.90 -6.86 0.28
N GLY A 309 4.94 -6.85 1.62
CA GLY A 309 3.96 -7.51 2.46
C GLY A 309 3.80 -9.00 2.11
N MET A 310 2.62 -9.35 1.60
CA MET A 310 2.25 -10.72 1.19
C MET A 310 2.44 -10.97 -0.32
N LYS A 311 2.82 -9.95 -1.11
CA LYS A 311 3.12 -10.05 -2.55
C LYS A 311 4.64 -10.11 -2.77
N GLN A 312 5.05 -10.57 -3.95
CA GLN A 312 6.44 -10.36 -4.38
C GLN A 312 6.60 -8.88 -4.78
N GLY A 313 7.66 -8.23 -4.30
CA GLY A 313 8.00 -6.87 -4.72
C GLY A 313 8.63 -6.85 -6.13
N PRO A 314 9.21 -5.71 -6.55
CA PRO A 314 9.92 -5.63 -7.83
C PRO A 314 11.00 -6.70 -7.95
N LEU A 315 11.10 -7.36 -9.10
CA LEU A 315 12.09 -8.41 -9.32
C LEU A 315 13.50 -7.86 -9.06
N GLY A 316 14.20 -8.52 -8.14
CA GLY A 316 15.56 -8.20 -7.70
C GLY A 316 16.42 -9.46 -7.61
N GLY A 317 17.56 -9.33 -6.94
CA GLY A 317 18.48 -10.45 -6.70
C GLY A 317 19.02 -11.08 -7.99
N ALA A 318 19.45 -12.33 -7.88
CA ALA A 318 20.15 -13.05 -8.94
C ALA A 318 19.36 -13.14 -10.26
N LEU A 319 18.03 -13.21 -10.24
CA LEU A 319 17.22 -13.28 -11.46
C LEU A 319 17.22 -11.95 -12.23
N LYS A 320 17.08 -10.81 -11.55
CA LYS A 320 17.22 -9.49 -12.20
C LYS A 320 18.61 -9.35 -12.83
N ASP A 321 19.63 -9.77 -12.09
CA ASP A 321 21.04 -9.72 -12.49
C ASP A 321 21.41 -10.66 -13.65
N LEU A 322 20.52 -11.61 -14.00
CA LEU A 322 20.61 -12.50 -15.17
C LEU A 322 19.69 -12.05 -16.32
N GLY A 323 18.97 -10.94 -16.17
CA GLY A 323 18.15 -10.32 -17.21
C GLY A 323 16.72 -10.85 -17.32
N TYR A 324 16.22 -11.59 -16.32
CA TYR A 324 14.79 -11.96 -16.26
C TYR A 324 13.93 -10.72 -15.94
N THR A 325 12.70 -10.71 -16.43
CA THR A 325 11.69 -9.67 -16.14
C THR A 325 10.68 -10.13 -15.09
N SER A 326 9.92 -9.21 -14.50
CA SER A 326 8.89 -9.49 -13.48
C SER A 326 7.78 -10.42 -13.99
N GLU A 327 7.57 -10.47 -15.30
CA GLU A 327 6.63 -11.37 -15.96
C GLU A 327 7.15 -12.82 -15.93
N GLN A 328 8.46 -13.01 -16.06
CA GLN A 328 9.15 -14.31 -16.02
C GLN A 328 9.49 -14.77 -14.60
N GLY A 329 9.76 -13.86 -13.66
CA GLY A 329 10.18 -14.18 -12.29
C GLY A 329 9.08 -13.93 -11.26
N LYS A 330 8.38 -14.98 -10.81
CA LYS A 330 7.31 -14.88 -9.79
C LYS A 330 7.65 -15.70 -8.56
N SER A 331 7.59 -15.09 -7.36
CA SER A 331 7.68 -15.84 -6.11
C SER A 331 6.29 -16.30 -5.66
N ASP A 332 6.19 -17.53 -5.16
CA ASP A 332 4.92 -18.05 -4.68
C ASP A 332 4.74 -17.78 -3.16
N SER A 333 4.05 -16.70 -2.82
CA SER A 333 3.64 -16.34 -1.45
C SER A 333 2.15 -16.62 -1.23
N SER A 334 1.81 -17.13 -0.07
CA SER A 334 0.50 -17.71 0.23
C SER A 334 -0.48 -16.68 0.83
N SER A 335 -1.67 -16.55 0.25
CA SER A 335 -2.65 -15.47 0.52
C SER A 335 -3.90 -15.96 1.28
N PRO A 336 -4.75 -15.01 1.73
CA PRO A 336 -6.01 -14.71 1.03
C PRO A 336 -6.31 -13.19 0.98
N SER A 337 -7.23 -12.64 0.18
CA SER A 337 -7.83 -13.08 -1.09
C SER A 337 -8.63 -11.90 -1.67
N SER A 338 -8.32 -11.46 -2.90
CA SER A 338 -9.29 -10.75 -3.75
C SER A 338 -8.96 -11.04 -5.21
N THR A 339 -9.86 -11.74 -5.88
CA THR A 339 -9.79 -12.03 -7.31
C THR A 339 -10.36 -10.87 -8.11
N ASN A 340 -9.56 -10.32 -9.02
CA ASN A 340 -9.95 -10.30 -10.43
C ASN A 340 -8.69 -10.28 -11.31
N LEU A 341 -8.65 -11.17 -12.31
CA LEU A 341 -7.66 -11.16 -13.37
C LEU A 341 -8.10 -10.19 -14.49
N ASN A 342 -7.14 -9.52 -15.12
CA ASN A 342 -7.00 -9.56 -16.58
C ASN A 342 -5.56 -9.20 -17.02
N MET A 343 -5.11 -9.85 -18.10
CA MET A 343 -3.72 -10.16 -18.51
C MET A 343 -3.81 -10.92 -19.86
N ILE A 344 -2.94 -10.89 -20.88
CA ILE A 344 -1.66 -10.20 -21.20
C ILE A 344 -1.72 -9.79 -22.73
N PRO A 345 -0.76 -10.02 -23.67
CA PRO A 345 0.69 -9.73 -23.72
C PRO A 345 1.18 -8.86 -24.94
N THR A 346 2.50 -8.78 -25.00
CA THR A 346 3.50 -8.11 -25.86
C THR A 346 3.52 -8.60 -27.37
N SER A 347 4.49 -8.35 -28.30
CA SER A 347 5.92 -7.95 -28.23
C SER A 347 6.58 -7.47 -29.57
N LYS A 348 7.67 -6.67 -29.45
CA LYS A 348 8.99 -6.62 -30.18
C LYS A 348 9.15 -6.54 -31.74
N LYS A 349 9.94 -5.51 -32.13
CA LYS A 349 11.11 -5.45 -33.07
C LYS A 349 11.01 -5.86 -34.56
N VAL A 350 11.43 -4.93 -35.45
CA VAL A 350 12.38 -5.16 -36.59
C VAL A 350 13.30 -3.92 -36.74
N THR A 351 14.53 -4.10 -37.24
CA THR A 351 15.53 -3.04 -37.49
C THR A 351 15.80 -2.86 -39.00
N ALA A 352 15.80 -1.60 -39.46
CA ALA A 352 16.41 -1.00 -40.67
C ALA A 352 16.50 -1.79 -42.01
N ILE A 353 16.05 -1.16 -43.11
CA ILE A 353 16.84 -0.98 -44.34
C ILE A 353 16.31 0.21 -45.18
N VAL A 354 17.21 0.74 -46.02
CA VAL A 354 17.11 1.97 -46.82
C VAL A 354 16.13 1.87 -48.00
N LEU A 355 15.40 2.96 -48.30
CA LEU A 355 15.21 3.43 -49.68
C LEU A 355 15.06 4.96 -49.75
N ARG A 356 15.81 5.59 -50.66
CA ARG A 356 15.79 7.04 -50.96
C ARG A 356 14.86 7.31 -52.14
N GLN A 357 14.16 8.46 -52.12
CA GLN A 357 13.93 9.40 -53.23
C GLN A 357 13.29 10.67 -52.62
N THR A 358 13.92 11.86 -52.54
CA THR A 358 14.11 12.91 -53.59
C THR A 358 12.81 13.22 -54.35
N SER A 359 12.30 14.45 -54.56
CA SER A 359 12.82 15.85 -54.53
C SER A 359 11.66 16.81 -54.89
N SER A 360 11.64 18.15 -54.75
CA SER A 360 12.48 19.17 -54.08
C SER A 360 11.84 20.58 -54.22
N GLY A 361 12.03 21.52 -53.28
CA GLY A 361 11.63 22.93 -53.41
C GLY A 361 11.64 23.68 -52.06
N ILE A 362 12.67 24.41 -51.60
CA ILE A 362 13.49 25.52 -52.14
C ILE A 362 12.84 26.93 -51.96
N ARG A 363 13.28 27.58 -50.86
CA ARG A 363 13.61 29.02 -50.66
C ARG A 363 12.56 30.14 -50.83
N LYS A 364 12.38 30.93 -49.74
CA LYS A 364 12.99 32.26 -49.44
C LYS A 364 12.61 32.63 -47.98
N ALA A 365 13.41 33.15 -47.04
CA ALA A 365 14.69 33.88 -46.94
C ALA A 365 14.58 35.43 -46.84
N ALA A 366 15.23 36.00 -45.80
CA ALA A 366 15.45 37.43 -45.43
C ALA A 366 14.25 38.21 -44.83
N LEU A 367 14.26 38.84 -43.63
CA LEU A 367 15.17 39.83 -42.94
C LEU A 367 14.86 41.31 -43.35
N PRO A 368 15.20 42.38 -42.58
CA PRO A 368 15.40 42.56 -41.12
C PRO A 368 14.93 43.93 -40.51
N SER A 369 15.23 44.15 -39.22
CA SER A 369 15.68 45.42 -38.53
C SER A 369 14.82 46.71 -38.42
N LEU A 370 14.38 46.98 -37.17
CA LEU A 370 14.73 48.13 -36.29
C LEU A 370 15.07 49.53 -36.89
N VAL A 371 14.31 50.55 -36.45
CA VAL A 371 14.73 51.98 -36.33
C VAL A 371 14.15 52.58 -35.03
N ILE A 372 14.77 53.65 -34.50
CA ILE A 372 14.71 54.15 -33.12
C ILE A 372 14.11 55.59 -33.02
N GLU A 373 13.46 55.88 -31.87
CA GLU A 373 13.11 57.19 -31.24
C GLU A 373 12.55 58.41 -32.00
N SER A 374 11.64 59.14 -31.32
CA SER A 374 11.74 60.61 -31.21
C SER A 374 11.09 61.11 -29.90
N ALA A 375 11.48 62.31 -29.42
CA ALA A 375 11.04 62.92 -28.16
C ALA A 375 10.82 64.45 -28.30
N ARG A 376 10.27 65.08 -27.23
CA ARG A 376 9.77 66.48 -27.05
C ARG A 376 8.22 66.59 -27.12
N GLY A 377 7.50 67.43 -26.36
CA GLY A 377 7.85 68.29 -25.21
C GLY A 377 6.81 69.39 -24.92
N LEU A 378 6.24 69.43 -23.69
CA LEU A 378 5.61 70.56 -22.94
C LEU A 378 4.59 71.55 -23.60
N SER A 379 3.37 71.69 -23.05
CA SER A 379 3.01 72.75 -22.05
C SER A 379 1.48 73.02 -21.84
N THR A 380 1.04 72.99 -20.57
CA THR A 380 0.01 73.83 -19.87
C THR A 380 -1.23 74.46 -20.55
N SER A 381 -2.40 74.33 -19.91
CA SER A 381 -3.21 75.50 -19.45
C SER A 381 -4.27 75.11 -18.38
N SER A 382 -4.73 76.07 -17.57
CA SER A 382 -5.71 75.90 -16.47
C SER A 382 -6.70 77.07 -16.42
N ASN A 383 -7.94 76.86 -15.94
CA ASN A 383 -8.87 77.83 -15.29
C ASN A 383 -10.29 77.23 -15.15
N VAL A 384 -11.23 77.69 -14.30
CA VAL A 384 -11.24 78.22 -12.91
C VAL A 384 -12.70 78.11 -12.37
N HIS A 385 -12.90 78.20 -11.06
CA HIS A 385 -14.17 78.06 -10.31
C HIS A 385 -15.39 78.90 -10.79
N SER A 386 -16.62 78.46 -10.43
CA SER A 386 -17.41 79.11 -9.34
C SER A 386 -18.74 78.40 -8.98
N ARG A 387 -19.30 78.75 -7.81
CA ARG A 387 -20.52 78.19 -7.17
C ARG A 387 -21.78 78.96 -7.61
N GLN A 388 -22.98 78.35 -7.52
CA GLN A 388 -24.00 78.70 -6.50
C GLN A 388 -25.38 77.99 -6.61
N ARG A 389 -25.92 77.65 -5.43
CA ARG A 389 -27.32 77.79 -4.94
C ARG A 389 -28.52 76.89 -5.39
N THR A 390 -28.99 76.14 -4.37
CA THR A 390 -30.37 76.05 -3.78
C THR A 390 -31.50 75.19 -4.38
N ALA A 391 -32.11 74.41 -3.46
CA ALA A 391 -33.56 74.09 -3.31
C ALA A 391 -34.20 73.07 -4.30
N PHE A 392 -35.17 72.20 -3.93
CA PHE A 392 -35.75 71.75 -2.63
C PHE A 392 -36.59 70.46 -2.85
N SER A 393 -36.91 69.70 -1.77
CA SER A 393 -38.00 68.69 -1.67
C SER A 393 -37.87 67.36 -2.48
N SER A 394 -38.28 66.17 -2.01
CA SER A 394 -38.94 65.74 -0.76
C SER A 394 -38.53 64.32 -0.32
N GLN A 395 -38.69 64.02 0.98
CA GLN A 395 -38.35 62.75 1.69
C GLN A 395 -39.38 61.62 1.40
N LEU A 396 -39.36 60.37 1.90
CA LEU A 396 -38.68 59.63 3.01
C LEU A 396 -38.32 58.20 2.51
N GLY A 397 -37.47 57.37 3.14
CA GLY A 397 -36.56 57.54 4.29
C GLY A 397 -36.38 56.25 5.12
N TYR A 398 -35.16 55.72 5.22
CA TYR A 398 -34.62 55.09 6.45
C TYR A 398 -33.09 55.03 6.41
N THR A 399 -32.43 55.10 7.57
CA THR A 399 -31.03 55.56 7.69
C THR A 399 -29.99 54.47 7.87
N ASP A 400 -28.90 54.58 7.11
CA ASP A 400 -27.61 53.93 7.34
C ASP A 400 -26.82 54.62 8.49
N ARG A 401 -25.92 53.89 9.18
CA ARG A 401 -25.10 54.42 10.28
C ARG A 401 -23.62 54.01 10.18
N ALA A 402 -22.81 55.02 9.88
CA ALA A 402 -21.36 55.05 9.75
C ALA A 402 -20.51 54.33 10.81
N GLY A 403 -19.33 53.87 10.38
CA GLY A 403 -18.14 53.59 11.21
C GLY A 403 -16.89 54.24 10.59
N LEU A 404 -16.17 55.05 11.37
CA LEU A 404 -15.12 55.96 10.86
C LEU A 404 -13.79 55.25 10.53
N HIS A 405 -13.16 55.64 9.42
CA HIS A 405 -11.69 55.63 9.33
C HIS A 405 -11.12 56.74 10.23
N ARG A 406 -10.26 56.37 11.19
CA ARG A 406 -9.30 57.27 11.84
C ARG A 406 -7.92 56.64 11.82
N GLY A 407 -6.99 57.26 11.09
CA GLY A 407 -5.58 56.94 11.24
C GLY A 407 -5.07 57.48 12.57
N PHE A 408 -4.43 56.63 13.37
CA PHE A 408 -3.66 57.05 14.53
C PHE A 408 -2.16 56.90 14.22
N ALA A 409 -1.48 58.04 14.11
CA ALA A 409 -0.03 58.07 14.19
C ALA A 409 0.36 57.83 15.65
N THR A 410 0.99 56.68 15.94
CA THR A 410 1.50 56.38 17.27
C THR A 410 2.88 57.00 17.47
N PHE A 411 2.92 58.04 18.32
CA PHE A 411 4.16 58.56 18.87
C PHE A 411 4.89 57.45 19.63
N SER A 412 6.05 57.01 19.14
CA SER A 412 6.95 56.17 19.93
C SER A 412 7.84 57.08 20.78
N PRO A 413 7.96 56.87 22.10
CA PRO A 413 9.02 57.52 22.87
C PRO A 413 10.39 57.01 22.36
N PRO A 414 11.47 57.78 22.52
CA PRO A 414 12.79 57.39 22.02
C PRO A 414 13.38 56.25 22.84
N ARG A 415 12.97 55.00 22.55
CA ARG A 415 13.64 53.79 23.06
C ARG A 415 15.04 53.80 22.43
N VAL A 416 16.05 54.08 23.26
CA VAL A 416 17.46 54.15 22.85
C VAL A 416 17.88 52.79 22.28
N LYS A 417 17.76 52.63 20.96
CA LYS A 417 18.30 51.47 20.26
C LYS A 417 19.81 51.54 20.36
N LYS A 418 20.39 50.71 21.23
CA LYS A 418 21.80 50.33 21.07
C LYS A 418 21.95 49.83 19.63
N SER A 419 22.90 50.42 18.90
CA SER A 419 23.24 50.01 17.53
C SER A 419 23.84 48.62 17.56
N VAL A 420 22.99 47.60 17.51
CA VAL A 420 23.39 46.23 17.21
C VAL A 420 23.66 46.20 15.71
N THR A 421 24.93 46.10 15.33
CA THR A 421 25.34 45.89 13.95
C THR A 421 24.89 44.51 13.50
N THR A 422 23.72 44.44 12.85
CA THR A 422 23.23 43.22 12.21
C THR A 422 24.06 42.93 10.96
N LYS A 423 24.53 41.69 10.83
CA LYS A 423 25.12 41.17 9.60
C LYS A 423 24.02 40.99 8.54
N PRO A 424 24.35 41.14 7.25
CA PRO A 424 23.43 40.76 6.18
C PRO A 424 23.10 39.27 6.26
N LEU A 425 21.90 38.90 5.81
CA LEU A 425 21.52 37.51 5.58
C LEU A 425 22.29 36.93 4.39
N PHE A 426 22.27 35.60 4.26
CA PHE A 426 22.80 34.90 3.10
C PHE A 426 22.13 35.35 1.79
N ASP A 427 22.91 35.51 0.72
CA ASP A 427 22.40 35.79 -0.63
C ASP A 427 21.74 34.55 -1.27
N LYS A 428 22.27 33.36 -0.95
CA LYS A 428 21.81 32.07 -1.49
C LYS A 428 22.00 30.93 -0.49
N ILE A 429 20.96 30.12 -0.30
CA ILE A 429 20.98 28.91 0.53
C ILE A 429 20.56 27.68 -0.27
N LEU A 430 21.09 26.51 0.11
CA LEU A 430 20.62 25.21 -0.36
C LEU A 430 19.72 24.56 0.68
N ILE A 431 18.66 23.90 0.23
CA ILE A 431 17.69 23.22 1.09
C ILE A 431 17.85 21.71 0.88
N ALA A 432 18.44 21.04 1.86
CA ALA A 432 18.80 19.63 1.82
C ALA A 432 17.62 18.71 2.21
N ASN A 433 16.43 18.98 1.65
CA ASN A 433 15.18 18.30 1.99
C ASN A 433 14.17 18.35 0.80
N ARG A 434 12.96 17.80 1.00
CA ARG A 434 11.89 17.69 0.00
C ARG A 434 10.51 18.00 0.59
N GLY A 435 9.47 17.94 -0.24
CA GLY A 435 8.07 18.00 0.21
C GLY A 435 7.71 19.32 0.90
N GLU A 436 6.79 19.26 1.87
CA GLU A 436 6.25 20.48 2.52
C GLU A 436 7.36 21.32 3.17
N ILE A 437 8.32 20.70 3.88
CA ILE A 437 9.35 21.45 4.61
C ILE A 437 10.30 22.21 3.67
N ALA A 438 10.59 21.65 2.49
CA ALA A 438 11.33 22.40 1.48
C ALA A 438 10.51 23.61 0.98
N CYS A 439 9.20 23.44 0.72
CA CYS A 439 8.31 24.54 0.39
C CYS A 439 8.20 25.60 1.51
N ARG A 440 8.07 25.18 2.78
CA ARG A 440 8.07 26.02 3.99
C ARG A 440 9.31 26.90 4.06
N VAL A 441 10.50 26.34 3.83
CA VAL A 441 11.77 27.07 3.87
C VAL A 441 11.89 28.03 2.68
N ILE A 442 11.54 27.59 1.46
CA ILE A 442 11.54 28.45 0.26
C ILE A 442 10.61 29.66 0.44
N ARG A 443 9.42 29.49 1.06
CA ARG A 443 8.49 30.60 1.31
C ARG A 443 9.13 31.71 2.15
N THR A 444 9.81 31.37 3.25
CA THR A 444 10.49 32.37 4.09
C THR A 444 11.73 32.95 3.41
N ALA A 445 12.58 32.11 2.79
CA ALA A 445 13.76 32.59 2.07
C ALA A 445 13.37 33.62 0.99
N ARG A 446 12.35 33.31 0.17
CA ARG A 446 11.83 34.24 -0.86
C ARG A 446 11.23 35.52 -0.27
N LYS A 447 10.48 35.44 0.85
CA LYS A 447 9.96 36.60 1.59
C LYS A 447 11.09 37.54 2.04
N LEU A 448 12.26 37.00 2.35
CA LEU A 448 13.46 37.73 2.79
C LEU A 448 14.40 38.13 1.64
N GLY A 449 14.09 37.77 0.38
CA GLY A 449 14.94 38.03 -0.78
C GLY A 449 16.14 37.09 -0.94
N VAL A 450 16.22 36.02 -0.15
CA VAL A 450 17.28 35.01 -0.19
C VAL A 450 17.03 34.01 -1.32
N LYS A 451 18.01 33.79 -2.20
CA LYS A 451 17.90 32.82 -3.30
C LYS A 451 17.96 31.37 -2.79
N THR A 452 17.25 30.49 -3.47
CA THR A 452 17.01 29.12 -3.01
C THR A 452 17.46 28.07 -4.02
N VAL A 453 18.20 27.07 -3.52
CA VAL A 453 18.61 25.89 -4.29
C VAL A 453 17.94 24.65 -3.70
N ALA A 454 17.11 23.98 -4.48
CA ALA A 454 16.54 22.68 -4.11
C ALA A 454 17.44 21.52 -4.57
N VAL A 455 17.36 20.40 -3.85
CA VAL A 455 17.84 19.10 -4.33
C VAL A 455 16.68 18.14 -4.53
N TYR A 456 16.79 17.26 -5.53
CA TYR A 456 15.74 16.28 -5.84
C TYR A 456 16.26 14.92 -6.27
N SER A 457 15.55 13.86 -5.92
CA SER A 457 15.74 12.53 -6.50
C SER A 457 15.08 12.45 -7.88
N GLU A 458 15.42 11.45 -8.69
CA GLU A 458 14.83 11.26 -10.04
C GLU A 458 13.29 11.25 -10.06
N VAL A 459 12.63 10.74 -9.02
CA VAL A 459 11.16 10.72 -8.90
C VAL A 459 10.58 12.06 -8.40
N ASP A 460 11.36 12.85 -7.68
CA ASP A 460 10.96 14.18 -7.20
C ASP A 460 11.13 15.30 -8.24
N ARG A 461 11.50 14.96 -9.50
CA ARG A 461 11.73 15.93 -10.59
C ARG A 461 10.60 16.93 -10.79
N ASP A 462 9.36 16.48 -10.59
CA ASP A 462 8.15 17.29 -10.77
C ASP A 462 7.52 17.77 -9.46
N ALA A 463 8.20 17.57 -8.32
CA ALA A 463 7.70 17.96 -7.01
C ALA A 463 7.58 19.48 -6.84
N LEU A 464 6.71 19.91 -5.92
CA LEU A 464 6.38 21.31 -5.71
C LEU A 464 7.61 22.15 -5.30
N HIS A 465 8.49 21.60 -4.45
CA HIS A 465 9.67 22.32 -3.99
C HIS A 465 10.70 22.58 -5.10
N VAL A 466 10.80 21.66 -6.08
CA VAL A 466 11.64 21.83 -7.29
C VAL A 466 11.10 22.97 -8.16
N LYS A 467 9.78 23.05 -8.30
CA LYS A 467 9.08 24.13 -9.05
C LYS A 467 9.08 25.47 -8.31
N MET A 468 9.38 25.49 -7.01
CA MET A 468 9.44 26.69 -6.18
C MET A 468 10.85 27.27 -6.02
N ALA A 469 11.90 26.46 -6.09
CA ALA A 469 13.27 26.96 -5.93
C ALA A 469 13.74 27.77 -7.15
N ASP A 470 14.69 28.69 -6.94
CA ASP A 470 15.29 29.46 -8.03
C ASP A 470 16.23 28.58 -8.89
N GLU A 471 16.85 27.57 -8.27
CA GLU A 471 17.66 26.54 -8.92
C GLU A 471 17.33 25.16 -8.31
N ALA A 472 17.44 24.08 -9.10
CA ALA A 472 17.22 22.72 -8.59
C ALA A 472 18.16 21.70 -9.23
N TYR A 473 18.74 20.81 -8.42
CA TYR A 473 19.73 19.82 -8.88
C TYR A 473 19.35 18.39 -8.51
N CYS A 474 19.49 17.47 -9.48
CA CYS A 474 19.25 16.06 -9.25
C CYS A 474 20.41 15.43 -8.47
N ILE A 475 20.11 14.75 -7.37
CA ILE A 475 21.08 14.08 -6.48
C ILE A 475 21.02 12.55 -6.55
N GLY A 476 20.31 11.96 -7.51
CA GLY A 476 20.33 10.52 -7.82
C GLY A 476 18.97 9.83 -7.73
N PRO A 477 18.96 8.48 -7.62
CA PRO A 477 17.73 7.70 -7.72
C PRO A 477 16.82 7.85 -6.49
N ALA A 478 15.62 7.30 -6.59
CA ALA A 478 14.56 7.47 -5.59
C ALA A 478 14.93 7.09 -4.13
N PRO A 479 15.66 6.00 -3.83
CA PRO A 479 15.99 5.65 -2.45
C PRO A 479 16.77 6.76 -1.73
N SER A 480 16.29 7.18 -0.55
CA SER A 480 16.90 8.29 0.21
C SER A 480 18.36 8.02 0.60
N SER A 481 18.73 6.75 0.83
CA SER A 481 20.11 6.28 1.04
C SER A 481 21.06 6.59 -0.12
N GLU A 482 20.53 6.78 -1.33
CA GLU A 482 21.28 7.04 -2.56
C GLU A 482 21.10 8.48 -3.07
N SER A 483 20.17 9.24 -2.48
CA SER A 483 19.87 10.65 -2.77
C SER A 483 19.99 11.52 -1.50
N TYR A 484 18.89 11.78 -0.78
CA TYR A 484 18.82 12.78 0.30
C TYR A 484 19.74 12.52 1.52
N LEU A 485 20.26 11.31 1.70
CA LEU A 485 21.25 10.98 2.73
C LEU A 485 22.71 11.03 2.23
N ARG A 486 22.94 11.34 0.94
CA ARG A 486 24.28 11.46 0.34
C ARG A 486 24.88 12.83 0.58
N MET A 487 25.49 12.97 1.75
CA MET A 487 26.24 14.16 2.19
C MET A 487 27.20 14.68 1.11
N ASP A 488 27.94 13.78 0.45
CA ASP A 488 28.90 14.08 -0.61
C ASP A 488 28.27 14.81 -1.81
N LYS A 489 27.10 14.35 -2.26
CA LYS A 489 26.37 14.96 -3.38
C LYS A 489 25.76 16.31 -2.98
N ILE A 490 25.25 16.43 -1.77
CA ILE A 490 24.65 17.69 -1.28
C ILE A 490 25.72 18.77 -1.12
N ILE A 491 26.92 18.41 -0.65
CA ILE A 491 28.07 19.33 -0.55
C ILE A 491 28.60 19.72 -1.94
N ASP A 492 28.63 18.80 -2.91
CA ASP A 492 28.97 19.12 -4.32
C ASP A 492 28.00 20.16 -4.91
N VAL A 493 26.69 19.93 -4.78
CA VAL A 493 25.67 20.86 -5.28
C VAL A 493 25.74 22.22 -4.58
N ALA A 494 25.92 22.26 -3.26
CA ALA A 494 26.07 23.52 -2.52
C ALA A 494 27.24 24.35 -3.05
N LYS A 495 28.40 23.72 -3.28
CA LYS A 495 29.57 24.38 -3.87
C LYS A 495 29.33 24.85 -5.30
N ARG A 496 28.77 24.00 -6.15
CA ARG A 496 28.54 24.30 -7.58
C ARG A 496 27.47 25.37 -7.83
N SER A 497 26.45 25.44 -6.98
CA SER A 497 25.42 26.47 -7.03
C SER A 497 25.87 27.79 -6.37
N GLY A 498 26.96 27.79 -5.60
CA GLY A 498 27.41 28.96 -4.84
C GLY A 498 26.49 29.28 -3.65
N ALA A 499 25.83 28.28 -3.07
CA ALA A 499 25.09 28.46 -1.82
C ALA A 499 26.08 28.71 -0.68
N GLN A 500 25.78 29.66 0.21
CA GLN A 500 26.63 30.02 1.36
C GLN A 500 26.29 29.17 2.59
N ALA A 501 25.07 28.66 2.67
CA ALA A 501 24.56 27.89 3.79
C ALA A 501 23.61 26.78 3.34
N VAL A 502 23.45 25.76 4.18
CA VAL A 502 22.55 24.61 3.96
C VAL A 502 21.51 24.54 5.07
N HIS A 503 20.23 24.63 4.69
CA HIS A 503 19.10 24.38 5.58
C HIS A 503 18.68 22.91 5.47
N PRO A 504 18.76 22.11 6.54
CA PRO A 504 18.46 20.69 6.47
C PRO A 504 16.97 20.36 6.61
N GLY A 505 16.13 21.32 6.98
CA GLY A 505 14.74 21.06 7.38
C GLY A 505 14.69 20.18 8.64
N TYR A 506 13.92 19.09 8.57
CA TYR A 506 13.83 18.05 9.58
C TYR A 506 14.00 16.65 8.96
N GLY A 507 14.38 15.65 9.75
CA GLY A 507 14.73 14.32 9.22
C GLY A 507 15.99 14.35 8.34
N PHE A 508 16.18 13.31 7.52
CA PHE A 508 17.37 13.08 6.70
C PHE A 508 18.70 13.37 7.43
N LEU A 509 19.33 14.51 7.15
CA LEU A 509 20.64 14.91 7.69
C LEU A 509 20.57 16.01 8.76
N SER A 510 19.38 16.43 9.18
CA SER A 510 19.19 17.53 10.16
C SER A 510 19.76 17.26 11.55
N GLU A 511 19.81 16.00 12.00
CA GLU A 511 20.35 15.60 13.30
C GLU A 511 21.68 14.83 13.13
N ASN A 512 22.43 15.12 12.05
CA ASN A 512 23.67 14.42 11.71
C ASN A 512 24.91 15.30 11.95
N ALA A 513 25.60 15.06 13.06
CA ALA A 513 26.80 15.80 13.46
C ALA A 513 27.94 15.73 12.43
N ILE A 514 28.09 14.59 11.74
CA ILE A 514 29.12 14.41 10.70
C ILE A 514 28.83 15.34 9.51
N PHE A 515 27.57 15.43 9.08
CA PHE A 515 27.18 16.33 7.99
C PHE A 515 27.39 17.81 8.36
N ALA A 516 26.98 18.22 9.56
CA ALA A 516 27.21 19.58 10.05
C ALA A 516 28.72 19.93 10.09
N GLN A 517 29.56 19.00 10.53
CA GLN A 517 31.02 19.19 10.53
C GLN A 517 31.61 19.21 9.10
N GLN A 518 31.13 18.36 8.20
CA GLN A 518 31.59 18.35 6.79
C GLN A 518 31.22 19.64 6.05
N LEU A 519 30.06 20.23 6.34
CA LEU A 519 29.67 21.55 5.82
C LEU A 519 30.61 22.64 6.34
N ALA A 520 30.87 22.67 7.66
CA ALA A 520 31.82 23.64 8.24
C ALA A 520 33.23 23.51 7.63
N ASN A 521 33.73 22.28 7.47
CA ASN A 521 35.00 21.98 6.80
C ASN A 521 35.00 22.38 5.30
N ALA A 522 33.83 22.47 4.68
CA ALA A 522 33.65 22.91 3.29
C ALA A 522 33.44 24.42 3.15
N GLY A 523 33.44 25.20 4.25
CA GLY A 523 33.15 26.63 4.26
C GLY A 523 31.67 26.98 4.11
N LEU A 524 30.77 26.02 4.37
CA LEU A 524 29.31 26.17 4.27
C LEU A 524 28.69 26.23 5.67
N THR A 525 27.82 27.21 5.93
CA THR A 525 27.11 27.29 7.21
C THR A 525 26.00 26.24 7.27
N PHE A 526 26.00 25.41 8.31
CA PHE A 526 24.85 24.56 8.64
C PHE A 526 23.80 25.39 9.40
N ILE A 527 22.58 25.48 8.88
CA ILE A 527 21.50 26.25 9.50
C ILE A 527 20.79 25.37 10.56
N GLY A 528 21.43 25.23 11.71
CA GLY A 528 21.01 24.38 12.83
C GLY A 528 22.04 24.39 13.97
N PRO A 529 21.89 23.52 14.98
CA PRO A 529 22.84 23.42 16.09
C PRO A 529 24.22 22.93 15.64
N PRO A 530 25.29 23.27 16.40
CA PRO A 530 26.64 22.87 16.07
C PRO A 530 26.84 21.36 16.32
N ALA A 531 27.77 20.74 15.58
CA ALA A 531 28.02 19.29 15.65
C ALA A 531 28.25 18.72 17.08
N PRO A 532 28.93 19.43 18.02
CA PRO A 532 29.02 18.98 19.41
C PRO A 532 27.68 18.90 20.13
N ALA A 533 26.77 19.87 19.93
CA ALA A 533 25.44 19.86 20.53
C ALA A 533 24.56 18.72 19.98
N ILE A 534 24.65 18.45 18.67
CA ILE A 534 24.02 17.28 18.03
C ILE A 534 24.54 15.98 18.65
N THR A 535 25.86 15.86 18.80
CA THR A 535 26.51 14.66 19.36
C THR A 535 26.11 14.43 20.81
N ALA A 536 26.14 15.47 21.65
CA ALA A 536 25.79 15.40 23.06
C ALA A 536 24.37 14.87 23.32
N MET A 537 23.42 15.17 22.42
CA MET A 537 22.02 14.74 22.54
C MET A 537 21.70 13.40 21.85
N ALA A 538 22.65 12.81 21.11
CA ALA A 538 22.41 11.57 20.35
C ALA A 538 22.35 10.29 21.22
N SER A 539 22.93 10.32 22.43
CA SER A 539 22.93 9.20 23.39
C SER A 539 21.99 9.49 24.54
N LYS A 540 21.02 8.61 24.83
CA LYS A 540 20.06 8.83 25.94
C LYS A 540 20.69 8.84 27.33
N SER A 541 21.82 8.16 27.51
CA SER A 541 22.52 8.17 28.80
C SER A 541 23.28 9.48 28.97
N GLU A 542 24.07 9.87 27.97
CA GLU A 542 24.90 11.07 28.04
C GLU A 542 24.06 12.35 28.11
N SER A 543 22.95 12.39 27.37
CA SER A 543 22.00 13.51 27.46
C SER A 543 21.39 13.62 28.86
N LYS A 544 21.00 12.52 29.50
CA LYS A 544 20.52 12.53 30.91
C LYS A 544 21.58 12.97 31.91
N ASP A 545 22.84 12.56 31.73
CA ASP A 545 23.95 13.02 32.57
C ASP A 545 24.22 14.53 32.41
N ILE A 546 24.00 15.09 31.22
CA ILE A 546 24.05 16.54 30.96
C ILE A 546 22.83 17.23 31.60
N MET A 547 21.61 16.73 31.37
CA MET A 547 20.38 17.34 31.88
C MET A 547 20.30 17.34 33.40
N THR A 548 20.70 16.25 34.05
CA THR A 548 20.76 16.15 35.52
C THR A 548 21.74 17.18 36.10
N ARG A 549 22.92 17.35 35.48
CA ARG A 549 23.87 18.41 35.87
C ARG A 549 23.37 19.83 35.58
N ALA A 550 22.50 19.99 34.59
CA ALA A 550 21.83 21.26 34.27
C ALA A 550 20.62 21.56 35.18
N GLY A 551 20.28 20.69 36.14
CA GLY A 551 19.13 20.86 37.03
C GLY A 551 17.78 20.65 36.33
N VAL A 552 17.77 19.91 35.22
CA VAL A 552 16.57 19.52 34.45
C VAL A 552 16.10 18.16 34.96
N PRO A 553 14.84 18.01 35.40
CA PRO A 553 14.34 16.76 35.95
C PRO A 553 14.36 15.67 34.88
N CYS A 554 14.94 14.51 35.19
CA CYS A 554 14.94 13.33 34.33
C CYS A 554 14.06 12.23 34.96
N VAL A 555 13.48 11.35 34.12
CA VAL A 555 12.66 10.23 34.63
C VAL A 555 13.52 9.38 35.57
N PRO A 556 13.06 9.08 36.81
CA PRO A 556 13.80 8.22 37.73
C PRO A 556 14.14 6.88 37.08
N GLY A 557 15.42 6.50 37.11
CA GLY A 557 15.89 5.34 36.38
C GLY A 557 17.37 5.04 36.55
N TYR A 558 17.79 3.89 36.03
CA TYR A 558 19.16 3.44 35.95
C TYR A 558 19.65 3.43 34.50
N HIS A 559 20.73 4.17 34.24
CA HIS A 559 21.44 4.23 32.95
C HIS A 559 22.96 4.05 33.14
N GLY A 560 23.37 3.36 34.21
CA GLY A 560 24.78 3.13 34.51
C GLY A 560 25.45 2.07 33.61
N VAL A 561 26.78 2.01 33.71
CA VAL A 561 27.62 1.11 32.89
C VAL A 561 27.53 -0.36 33.25
N ASP A 562 27.00 -0.72 34.43
CA ASP A 562 26.79 -2.11 34.83
C ASP A 562 25.50 -2.64 34.22
N GLN A 563 25.65 -3.51 33.23
CA GLN A 563 24.56 -4.07 32.42
C GLN A 563 24.25 -5.53 32.79
N LEU A 564 24.72 -6.00 33.96
CA LEU A 564 24.40 -7.34 34.46
C LEU A 564 22.89 -7.45 34.74
N PRO A 565 22.19 -8.51 34.25
CA PRO A 565 20.74 -8.66 34.45
C PRO A 565 20.30 -8.57 35.92
N ALA A 566 21.05 -9.17 36.84
CA ALA A 566 20.78 -9.10 38.27
C ALA A 566 20.88 -7.67 38.84
N LYS A 567 21.80 -6.84 38.33
CA LYS A 567 21.90 -5.42 38.71
C LYS A 567 20.68 -4.66 38.19
N LEU A 568 20.38 -4.78 36.89
CA LEU A 568 19.24 -4.12 36.26
C LEU A 568 17.90 -4.50 36.92
N LEU A 569 17.73 -5.76 37.34
CA LEU A 569 16.55 -6.22 38.09
C LEU A 569 16.46 -5.62 39.50
N ASN A 570 17.59 -5.46 40.19
CA ASN A 570 17.62 -4.83 41.52
C ASN A 570 17.32 -3.32 41.42
N GLU A 571 17.82 -2.65 40.39
CA GLU A 571 17.45 -1.26 40.09
C GLU A 571 15.96 -1.13 39.76
N ALA A 572 15.41 -2.02 38.91
CA ALA A 572 13.97 -2.07 38.62
C ALA A 572 13.10 -2.22 39.88
N LYS A 573 13.52 -3.09 40.83
CA LYS A 573 12.87 -3.23 42.13
C LYS A 573 12.97 -1.97 42.99
N SER A 574 14.10 -1.25 42.94
CA SER A 574 14.30 0.00 43.69
C SER A 574 13.53 1.19 43.09
N ILE A 575 13.33 1.20 41.77
CA ILE A 575 12.49 2.19 41.06
C ILE A 575 10.99 1.92 41.31
N GLY A 576 10.63 0.64 41.43
CA GLY A 576 9.26 0.18 41.63
C GLY A 576 8.50 0.01 40.32
N PHE A 577 7.95 -1.19 40.11
CA PHE A 577 7.16 -1.53 38.92
C PHE A 577 5.85 -0.72 38.85
N PRO A 578 5.25 -0.51 37.65
CA PRO A 578 5.80 -0.85 36.33
C PRO A 578 7.05 -0.03 35.98
N VAL A 579 7.96 -0.64 35.21
CA VAL A 579 9.18 -0.01 34.69
C VAL A 579 9.27 -0.13 33.16
N LEU A 580 10.11 0.70 32.56
CA LEU A 580 10.29 0.80 31.11
C LEU A 580 11.76 0.59 30.77
N ILE A 581 12.06 -0.53 30.11
CA ILE A 581 13.38 -0.82 29.54
C ILE A 581 13.47 -0.12 28.18
N LYS A 582 14.51 0.67 27.94
CA LYS A 582 14.78 1.34 26.64
C LYS A 582 16.21 1.05 26.17
N ALA A 583 16.42 1.03 24.86
CA ALA A 583 17.78 1.03 24.29
C ALA A 583 18.49 2.38 24.56
N VAL A 584 19.80 2.36 24.83
CA VAL A 584 20.60 3.59 25.04
C VAL A 584 20.69 4.43 23.77
N LEU A 585 20.81 3.80 22.60
CA LEU A 585 20.86 4.45 21.28
C LEU A 585 19.52 4.40 20.55
N GLY A 586 19.34 5.31 19.58
CA GLY A 586 18.20 5.36 18.65
C GLY A 586 16.92 5.94 19.24
N GLY A 587 15.91 6.17 18.39
CA GLY A 587 14.62 6.79 18.77
C GLY A 587 13.39 6.06 18.22
N GLY A 588 12.21 6.63 18.42
CA GLY A 588 10.96 6.17 17.80
C GLY A 588 10.43 4.82 18.32
N GLY A 589 10.48 4.58 19.65
CA GLY A 589 9.85 3.42 20.29
C GLY A 589 10.59 2.07 20.17
N LYS A 590 11.59 1.96 19.29
CA LYS A 590 12.32 0.71 19.03
C LYS A 590 13.15 0.29 20.24
N GLY A 591 13.13 -1.00 20.55
CA GLY A 591 13.82 -1.58 21.71
C GLY A 591 13.11 -1.38 23.05
N MET A 592 11.97 -0.67 23.09
CA MET A 592 11.27 -0.39 24.35
C MET A 592 10.43 -1.58 24.83
N LYS A 593 10.43 -1.84 26.15
CA LYS A 593 9.60 -2.87 26.82
C LYS A 593 9.06 -2.32 28.14
N ILE A 594 7.74 -2.27 28.27
CA ILE A 594 7.08 -2.09 29.57
C ILE A 594 7.20 -3.43 30.30
N VAL A 595 7.45 -3.38 31.61
CA VAL A 595 7.53 -4.55 32.49
C VAL A 595 6.70 -4.23 33.73
N ASP A 596 5.65 -5.01 33.94
CA ASP A 596 4.67 -4.78 35.01
C ASP A 596 5.04 -5.54 36.30
N SER A 597 5.87 -6.59 36.21
CA SER A 597 6.29 -7.40 37.35
C SER A 597 7.74 -7.86 37.28
N ALA A 598 8.34 -8.15 38.44
CA ALA A 598 9.70 -8.67 38.52
C ALA A 598 9.89 -10.03 37.83
N SER A 599 8.82 -10.83 37.68
CA SER A 599 8.82 -12.13 36.98
C SER A 599 8.96 -12.01 35.46
N GLU A 600 8.56 -10.89 34.87
CA GLU A 600 8.63 -10.67 33.41
C GLU A 600 9.95 -10.02 32.96
N PHE A 601 10.71 -9.50 33.92
CA PHE A 601 11.86 -8.62 33.66
C PHE A 601 12.95 -9.27 32.82
N ASP A 602 13.33 -10.52 33.10
CA ASP A 602 14.43 -11.18 32.39
C ASP A 602 14.11 -11.47 30.91
N GLU A 603 12.86 -11.86 30.60
CA GLU A 603 12.43 -12.04 29.21
C GLU A 603 12.36 -10.70 28.48
N ALA A 604 11.78 -9.68 29.12
CA ALA A 604 11.68 -8.33 28.57
C ALA A 604 13.06 -7.71 28.31
N LEU A 605 13.99 -7.83 29.27
CA LEU A 605 15.37 -7.37 29.16
C LEU A 605 16.08 -8.05 27.98
N ALA A 606 16.06 -9.38 27.92
CA ALA A 606 16.70 -10.12 26.83
C ALA A 606 16.06 -9.78 25.46
N SER A 607 14.76 -9.46 25.43
CA SER A 607 14.05 -8.98 24.25
C SER A 607 14.52 -7.58 23.82
N ALA A 608 14.60 -6.63 24.76
CA ALA A 608 15.09 -5.28 24.53
C ALA A 608 16.53 -5.26 24.03
N GLN A 609 17.44 -5.99 24.69
CA GLN A 609 18.86 -6.08 24.32
C GLN A 609 19.07 -6.65 22.90
N ARG A 610 18.31 -7.70 22.51
CA ARG A 610 18.35 -8.26 21.15
C ARG A 610 17.85 -7.26 20.10
N GLU A 611 16.79 -6.52 20.42
CA GLU A 611 16.22 -5.51 19.51
C GLU A 611 17.14 -4.30 19.36
N ALA A 612 17.77 -3.84 20.45
CA ALA A 612 18.77 -2.79 20.47
C ALA A 612 19.99 -3.17 19.63
N ALA A 613 20.60 -4.35 19.89
CA ALA A 613 21.76 -4.84 19.14
C ALA A 613 21.48 -4.97 17.64
N LYS A 614 20.29 -5.49 17.28
CA LYS A 614 19.87 -5.62 15.87
C LYS A 614 19.63 -4.26 15.19
N SER A 615 19.13 -3.27 15.91
CA SER A 615 18.67 -2.00 15.32
C SER A 615 19.77 -0.93 15.32
N PHE A 616 20.68 -0.97 16.29
CA PHE A 616 21.64 0.10 16.58
C PHE A 616 23.09 -0.40 16.76
N GLY A 617 23.33 -1.71 16.73
CA GLY A 617 24.65 -2.30 16.97
C GLY A 617 25.10 -2.31 18.44
N ASP A 618 24.29 -1.78 19.35
CA ASP A 618 24.55 -1.67 20.78
C ASP A 618 23.46 -2.39 21.56
N SER A 619 23.83 -3.32 22.44
CA SER A 619 22.90 -4.09 23.28
C SER A 619 22.55 -3.41 24.60
N ARG A 620 23.19 -2.29 24.95
CA ARG A 620 22.99 -1.61 26.25
C ARG A 620 21.59 -1.01 26.36
N VAL A 621 21.05 -1.11 27.57
CA VAL A 621 19.73 -0.59 27.93
C VAL A 621 19.79 0.29 29.17
N LEU A 622 18.74 1.08 29.33
CA LEU A 622 18.42 1.82 30.56
C LEU A 622 17.04 1.39 31.06
N VAL A 623 16.82 1.47 32.37
CA VAL A 623 15.59 1.09 33.05
C VAL A 623 15.02 2.32 33.73
N GLU A 624 13.80 2.72 33.38
CA GLU A 624 13.14 3.92 33.92
C GLU A 624 11.83 3.58 34.60
N LYS A 625 11.33 4.47 35.45
CA LYS A 625 9.95 4.41 35.91
C LYS A 625 9.00 4.52 34.71
N TYR A 626 8.04 3.61 34.59
CA TYR A 626 6.96 3.76 33.62
C TYR A 626 5.93 4.76 34.17
N ILE A 627 5.54 5.74 33.35
CA ILE A 627 4.46 6.68 33.63
C ILE A 627 3.21 6.16 32.93
N GLU A 628 2.10 6.00 33.66
CA GLU A 628 0.91 5.29 33.17
C GLU A 628 -0.06 6.20 32.39
N HIS A 629 -0.27 7.43 32.86
CA HIS A 629 -1.10 8.45 32.19
C HIS A 629 -0.29 9.64 31.62
N PRO A 630 0.76 9.41 30.80
CA PRO A 630 1.63 10.49 30.38
C PRO A 630 1.05 11.31 29.23
N ARG A 631 1.34 12.59 29.27
CA ARG A 631 1.28 13.54 28.15
C ARG A 631 2.68 13.74 27.56
N HIS A 632 2.73 13.91 26.25
CA HIS A 632 3.94 14.36 25.56
C HIS A 632 3.85 15.89 25.44
N VAL A 633 4.57 16.61 26.30
CA VAL A 633 4.64 18.07 26.29
C VAL A 633 6.06 18.47 25.89
N GLU A 634 6.20 19.35 24.92
CA GLU A 634 7.51 19.73 24.39
C GLU A 634 7.66 21.25 24.33
N VAL A 635 8.86 21.75 24.53
CA VAL A 635 9.13 23.20 24.56
C VAL A 635 9.98 23.59 23.36
N GLN A 636 9.49 24.55 22.57
CA GLN A 636 10.30 25.17 21.53
C GLN A 636 11.40 26.01 22.18
N VAL A 637 12.65 25.74 21.82
CA VAL A 637 13.79 26.58 22.21
C VAL A 637 14.45 27.20 20.99
N PHE A 638 15.11 28.33 21.20
CA PHE A 638 15.91 29.01 20.20
C PHE A 638 17.17 29.60 20.84
N GLY A 639 18.33 29.19 20.36
CA GLY A 639 19.62 29.72 20.80
C GLY A 639 20.32 30.50 19.71
N ASP A 640 21.15 31.49 20.07
CA ASP A 640 22.04 32.18 19.13
C ASP A 640 23.53 31.85 19.34
N SER A 641 24.37 32.28 18.41
CA SER A 641 25.81 32.06 18.47
C SER A 641 26.54 32.93 19.52
N LYS A 642 25.82 33.69 20.33
CA LYS A 642 26.35 34.53 21.43
C LYS A 642 26.05 33.93 22.81
N GLY A 643 25.27 32.85 22.86
CA GLY A 643 24.91 32.12 24.08
C GLY A 643 23.56 32.53 24.68
N ASP A 644 22.83 33.44 24.03
CA ASP A 644 21.45 33.75 24.44
C ASP A 644 20.51 32.65 23.94
N VAL A 645 19.59 32.23 24.81
CA VAL A 645 18.61 31.17 24.54
C VAL A 645 17.27 31.55 25.16
N VAL A 646 16.19 31.37 24.42
CA VAL A 646 14.80 31.61 24.82
C VAL A 646 13.92 30.39 24.55
N SER A 647 12.81 30.28 25.27
CA SER A 647 11.70 29.38 24.95
C SER A 647 10.58 30.15 24.22
N LEU A 648 9.97 29.50 23.23
CA LEU A 648 8.79 29.99 22.49
C LEU A 648 7.55 29.18 22.87
N TRP A 649 7.38 28.98 24.18
CA TRP A 649 6.30 28.21 24.80
C TRP A 649 6.30 26.72 24.43
N GLU A 650 5.34 26.02 25.03
CA GLU A 650 5.16 24.59 24.92
C GLU A 650 4.07 24.19 23.90
N ARG A 651 4.18 22.95 23.41
CA ARG A 651 3.19 22.26 22.59
C ARG A 651 2.82 20.95 23.28
N ASP A 652 1.57 20.52 23.13
CA ASP A 652 1.14 19.17 23.48
C ASP A 652 1.03 18.31 22.23
N CYS A 653 1.75 17.20 22.23
CA CYS A 653 1.84 16.24 21.14
C CYS A 653 1.33 14.85 21.56
N SER A 654 0.52 14.78 22.62
CA SER A 654 0.06 13.52 23.22
C SER A 654 -0.79 12.67 22.28
N VAL A 655 -1.53 13.29 21.36
CA VAL A 655 -2.37 12.54 20.40
C VAL A 655 -1.48 11.95 19.29
N GLN A 656 -1.01 10.73 19.54
CA GLN A 656 -0.06 10.01 18.67
C GLN A 656 -0.47 8.55 18.40
N ARG A 657 -0.15 8.05 17.19
CA ARG A 657 -0.29 6.65 16.79
C ARG A 657 1.10 6.00 16.78
N ARG A 658 1.36 5.02 17.66
CA ARG A 658 2.64 4.26 17.68
C ARG A 658 3.88 5.18 17.64
N HIS A 659 3.89 6.23 18.46
CA HIS A 659 4.95 7.26 18.53
C HIS A 659 5.04 8.21 17.31
N GLN A 660 4.05 8.21 16.42
CA GLN A 660 3.89 9.22 15.37
C GLN A 660 2.81 10.22 15.79
N LYS A 661 3.19 11.49 15.94
CA LYS A 661 2.29 12.59 16.29
C LYS A 661 1.23 12.78 15.18
N ILE A 662 -0.02 13.05 15.56
CA ILE A 662 -1.20 13.07 14.66
C ILE A 662 -1.89 14.44 14.68
N ILE A 663 -2.22 14.90 15.89
CA ILE A 663 -2.71 16.25 16.15
C ILE A 663 -1.87 16.82 17.30
N GLU A 664 -1.38 18.03 17.10
CA GLU A 664 -0.57 18.79 18.03
C GLU A 664 -1.28 20.10 18.37
N GLU A 665 -1.07 20.62 19.58
CA GLU A 665 -1.68 21.88 20.00
C GLU A 665 -0.74 22.78 20.81
N ALA A 666 -0.92 24.09 20.68
CA ALA A 666 -0.15 25.10 21.41
C ALA A 666 -1.06 26.24 21.88
N PRO A 667 -0.97 26.71 23.14
CA PRO A 667 -0.25 26.11 24.26
C PRO A 667 -0.80 24.73 24.69
N ALA A 668 -0.10 24.02 25.58
CA ALA A 668 -0.58 22.75 26.10
C ALA A 668 -1.79 22.95 27.05
N PRO A 669 -2.87 22.16 26.91
CA PRO A 669 -4.10 22.36 27.68
C PRO A 669 -3.90 22.06 29.18
N GLY A 670 -4.61 22.78 30.03
CA GLY A 670 -4.68 22.50 31.48
C GLY A 670 -3.42 22.79 32.31
N LEU A 671 -2.27 23.13 31.72
CA LEU A 671 -1.07 23.48 32.49
C LEU A 671 -1.19 24.86 33.14
N SER A 672 -0.84 24.96 34.42
CA SER A 672 -0.75 26.23 35.15
C SER A 672 0.40 27.09 34.64
N GLU A 673 0.32 28.41 34.85
CA GLU A 673 1.40 29.33 34.43
C GLU A 673 2.72 29.07 35.17
N ASP A 674 2.68 28.53 36.39
CA ASP A 674 3.90 28.16 37.14
C ASP A 674 4.59 26.93 36.53
N VAL A 675 3.82 25.88 36.19
CA VAL A 675 4.35 24.68 35.50
C VAL A 675 4.86 25.05 34.11
N ARG A 676 4.13 25.90 33.39
CA ARG A 676 4.53 26.43 32.07
C ARG A 676 5.83 27.22 32.13
N ARG A 677 5.99 28.08 33.16
CA ARG A 677 7.23 28.84 33.39
C ARG A 677 8.40 27.91 33.70
N ASP A 678 8.22 26.96 34.62
CA ASP A 678 9.28 26.00 34.97
C ASP A 678 9.69 25.13 33.78
N LEU A 679 8.74 24.58 33.01
CA LEU A 679 9.01 23.89 31.73
C LEU A 679 9.86 24.75 30.77
N GLY A 680 9.51 26.03 30.60
CA GLY A 680 10.26 26.98 29.77
C GLY A 680 11.69 27.22 30.29
N GLU A 681 11.84 27.43 31.60
CA GLU A 681 13.15 27.64 32.26
C GLU A 681 14.04 26.39 32.18
N LYS A 682 13.48 25.19 32.40
CA LYS A 682 14.20 23.92 32.25
C LYS A 682 14.60 23.64 30.80
N ALA A 683 13.75 23.95 29.83
CA ALA A 683 14.10 23.82 28.42
C ALA A 683 15.23 24.77 28.00
N VAL A 684 15.21 26.02 28.47
CA VAL A 684 16.30 26.98 28.27
C VAL A 684 17.59 26.51 28.95
N ALA A 685 17.52 25.96 30.16
CA ALA A 685 18.67 25.39 30.85
C ALA A 685 19.27 24.19 30.09
N ALA A 686 18.43 23.27 29.60
CA ALA A 686 18.84 22.13 28.76
C ALA A 686 19.61 22.58 27.52
N ALA A 687 19.06 23.54 26.77
CA ALA A 687 19.68 24.08 25.57
C ALA A 687 20.99 24.85 25.85
N LYS A 688 21.06 25.61 26.95
CA LYS A 688 22.30 26.28 27.38
C LYS A 688 23.39 25.28 27.77
N ALA A 689 23.04 24.17 28.42
CA ALA A 689 24.00 23.15 28.87
C ALA A 689 24.76 22.46 27.73
N VAL A 690 24.23 22.48 26.50
CA VAL A 690 24.87 21.90 25.31
C VAL A 690 25.41 22.94 24.32
N GLY A 691 25.33 24.24 24.64
CA GLY A 691 25.73 25.31 23.73
C GLY A 691 24.90 25.35 22.44
N TYR A 692 23.58 25.18 22.58
CA TYR A 692 22.66 25.03 21.44
C TYR A 692 22.51 26.32 20.61
N VAL A 693 22.40 26.18 19.29
CA VAL A 693 22.20 27.28 18.33
C VAL A 693 21.09 26.93 17.33
N GLY A 694 20.31 27.94 16.92
CA GLY A 694 19.15 27.76 16.03
C GLY A 694 17.92 27.22 16.76
N ALA A 695 16.97 26.71 15.98
CA ALA A 695 15.74 26.11 16.49
C ALA A 695 15.98 24.70 17.06
N GLY A 696 15.42 24.41 18.23
CA GLY A 696 15.43 23.08 18.85
C GLY A 696 14.15 22.80 19.61
N THR A 697 13.97 21.57 20.06
CA THR A 697 12.82 21.23 20.92
C THR A 697 13.26 20.28 22.01
N VAL A 698 12.87 20.59 23.24
CA VAL A 698 13.10 19.75 24.42
C VAL A 698 11.80 19.00 24.69
N GLU A 699 11.80 17.68 24.51
CA GLU A 699 10.64 16.83 24.71
C GLU A 699 10.59 16.36 26.19
N PHE A 700 9.44 16.57 26.84
CA PHE A 700 9.17 16.14 28.21
C PHE A 700 8.00 15.14 28.23
N ILE A 701 8.08 14.18 29.15
CA ILE A 701 6.93 13.40 29.58
C ILE A 701 6.33 14.12 30.79
N PHE A 702 5.06 14.53 30.69
CA PHE A 702 4.30 15.13 31.79
C PHE A 702 3.38 14.05 32.36
N ASP A 703 3.46 13.81 33.65
CA ASP A 703 2.63 12.84 34.36
C ASP A 703 1.34 13.51 34.84
N ASN A 704 0.19 13.09 34.30
CA ASN A 704 -1.10 13.63 34.71
C ASN A 704 -1.43 13.34 36.19
N ASP A 705 -0.92 12.25 36.77
CA ASP A 705 -1.28 11.84 38.12
C ASP A 705 -0.51 12.65 39.18
N THR A 706 0.78 12.90 38.98
CA THR A 706 1.63 13.66 39.91
C THR A 706 1.83 15.13 39.53
N GLN A 707 1.37 15.55 38.35
CA GLN A 707 1.60 16.87 37.74
C GLN A 707 3.10 17.24 37.62
N GLN A 708 3.99 16.23 37.63
CA GLN A 708 5.42 16.39 37.42
C GLN A 708 5.79 16.22 35.94
N PHE A 709 6.90 16.82 35.53
CA PHE A 709 7.46 16.61 34.20
C PHE A 709 8.91 16.14 34.24
N TYR A 710 9.30 15.37 33.24
CA TYR A 710 10.62 14.77 33.14
C TYR A 710 11.14 14.80 31.71
N PHE A 711 12.41 15.12 31.53
CA PHE A 711 13.11 15.12 30.25
C PHE A 711 13.11 13.73 29.60
N MET A 712 12.66 13.67 28.35
CA MET A 712 12.78 12.51 27.48
C MET A 712 14.04 12.60 26.61
N GLU A 713 14.05 13.58 25.71
CA GLU A 713 15.11 13.82 24.72
C GLU A 713 15.08 15.27 24.21
N MET A 714 16.07 15.65 23.42
CA MET A 714 16.13 16.96 22.76
C MET A 714 16.36 16.76 21.27
N ASN A 715 15.39 17.17 20.44
CA ASN A 715 15.56 17.11 18.99
C ASN A 715 16.40 18.29 18.51
N THR A 716 17.44 17.96 17.74
CA THR A 716 18.51 18.89 17.38
C THR A 716 18.22 19.61 16.05
N ARG A 717 16.96 20.03 15.89
CA ARG A 717 16.39 20.55 14.64
C ARG A 717 15.09 21.33 14.88
N LEU A 718 14.59 21.97 13.83
CA LEU A 718 13.20 22.42 13.75
C LEU A 718 12.26 21.20 13.83
N GLN A 719 11.17 21.29 14.61
CA GLN A 719 10.12 20.27 14.62
C GLN A 719 9.16 20.42 13.43
N VAL A 720 8.42 19.36 13.11
CA VAL A 720 7.44 19.37 12.00
C VAL A 720 6.31 20.35 12.35
N GLU A 721 5.83 20.22 13.58
CA GLU A 721 4.79 20.93 14.33
C GLU A 721 5.20 22.33 14.83
N HIS A 722 6.29 22.91 14.31
CA HIS A 722 6.62 24.30 14.61
C HIS A 722 5.54 25.34 14.21
N PRO A 723 4.68 25.15 13.18
CA PRO A 723 3.70 26.16 12.78
C PRO A 723 2.73 26.56 13.90
N ILE A 724 2.33 25.66 14.80
CA ILE A 724 1.45 26.03 15.93
C ILE A 724 2.15 26.96 16.93
N THR A 725 3.46 26.79 17.15
CA THR A 725 4.26 27.78 17.88
C THR A 725 4.31 29.12 17.14
N GLU A 726 4.47 29.10 15.82
CA GLU A 726 4.44 30.33 15.00
C GLU A 726 3.08 31.06 15.10
N MET A 727 1.97 30.32 15.08
CA MET A 727 0.63 30.92 15.21
C MET A 727 0.39 31.57 16.57
N ILE A 728 0.87 31.00 17.69
CA ILE A 728 0.68 31.64 19.02
C ILE A 728 1.69 32.75 19.32
N THR A 729 2.90 32.70 18.74
CA THR A 729 3.97 33.70 18.96
C THR A 729 4.05 34.79 17.89
N GLN A 730 3.37 34.60 16.76
CA GLN A 730 3.44 35.47 15.57
C GLN A 730 4.88 35.65 15.03
N GLN A 731 5.75 34.67 15.26
CA GLN A 731 7.14 34.64 14.77
C GLN A 731 7.31 33.65 13.61
N ASP A 732 8.29 33.89 12.75
CA ASP A 732 8.74 32.95 11.70
C ASP A 732 10.05 32.30 12.17
N LEU A 733 10.00 31.02 12.57
CA LEU A 733 11.16 30.32 13.12
C LEU A 733 12.23 30.07 12.06
N VAL A 734 11.84 29.88 10.79
CA VAL A 734 12.80 29.75 9.69
C VAL A 734 13.52 31.07 9.45
N GLN A 735 12.83 32.21 9.60
CA GLN A 735 13.48 33.53 9.55
C GLN A 735 14.51 33.66 10.68
N TRP A 736 14.13 33.32 11.92
CA TRP A 736 15.05 33.33 13.06
C TRP A 736 16.25 32.38 12.84
N GLN A 737 16.07 31.25 12.16
CA GLN A 737 17.17 30.32 11.85
C GLN A 737 18.16 30.96 10.87
N LEU A 738 17.69 31.70 9.87
CA LEU A 738 18.55 32.42 8.92
C LEU A 738 19.29 33.59 9.57
N GLU A 739 18.62 34.36 10.44
CA GLU A 739 19.24 35.44 11.23
C GLU A 739 20.39 34.89 12.11
N VAL A 740 20.10 33.90 12.94
CA VAL A 740 21.07 33.29 13.86
C VAL A 740 22.22 32.64 13.11
N ALA A 741 21.95 31.89 12.03
CA ALA A 741 23.01 31.28 11.23
C ALA A 741 23.89 32.32 10.51
N SER A 742 23.36 33.51 10.22
CA SER A 742 24.15 34.65 9.71
C SER A 742 25.00 35.31 10.82
N GLY A 743 24.81 34.93 12.09
CA GLY A 743 25.51 35.45 13.27
C GLY A 743 24.82 36.65 13.93
N ASN A 744 23.54 36.89 13.63
CA ASN A 744 22.72 37.89 14.31
C ASN A 744 22.24 37.35 15.67
N PRO A 745 21.96 38.22 16.66
CA PRO A 745 21.39 37.80 17.92
C PRO A 745 19.92 37.41 17.77
N LEU A 746 19.34 36.79 18.80
CA LEU A 746 17.89 36.56 18.86
C LEU A 746 17.08 37.87 18.68
N PRO A 747 16.01 37.89 17.85
CA PRO A 747 15.23 39.12 17.59
C PRO A 747 14.43 39.64 18.80
N LEU A 748 14.06 38.78 19.74
CA LEU A 748 13.25 39.11 20.93
C LEU A 748 13.86 38.46 22.18
N GLN A 749 13.74 39.14 23.33
CA GLN A 749 14.05 38.54 24.63
C GLN A 749 12.87 37.71 25.16
N GLN A 750 13.11 36.83 26.14
CA GLN A 750 12.10 35.92 26.71
C GLN A 750 10.78 36.60 27.12
N HIS A 751 10.85 37.83 27.65
CA HIS A 751 9.69 38.61 28.11
C HIS A 751 8.98 39.38 26.98
N GLU A 752 9.56 39.46 25.79
CA GLU A 752 8.98 40.13 24.61
C GLU A 752 8.28 39.12 23.67
N ILE A 753 8.42 37.81 23.90
CA ILE A 753 7.79 36.73 23.10
C ILE A 753 6.31 36.61 23.54
N PRO A 754 5.33 36.87 22.64
CA PRO A 754 3.92 36.83 23.02
C PRO A 754 3.38 35.39 23.06
N ARG A 755 2.26 35.20 23.75
CA ARG A 755 1.42 33.99 23.71
C ARG A 755 -0.01 34.39 23.43
N THR A 756 -0.44 34.27 22.18
CA THR A 756 -1.73 34.79 21.70
C THR A 756 -2.61 33.68 21.15
N GLY A 757 -3.80 33.52 21.73
CA GLY A 757 -4.77 32.52 21.31
C GLY A 757 -4.32 31.08 21.53
N HIS A 758 -4.87 30.18 20.72
CA HIS A 758 -4.59 28.75 20.70
C HIS A 758 -4.50 28.27 19.25
N ALA A 759 -3.64 27.30 18.99
CA ALA A 759 -3.43 26.74 17.67
C ALA A 759 -3.46 25.20 17.69
N PHE A 760 -3.94 24.60 16.61
CA PHE A 760 -3.88 23.15 16.36
C PHE A 760 -3.18 22.88 15.03
N GLU A 761 -2.41 21.79 14.96
CA GLU A 761 -1.93 21.19 13.72
C GLU A 761 -2.57 19.81 13.57
N ALA A 762 -2.91 19.43 12.34
CA ALA A 762 -3.31 18.09 11.98
C ALA A 762 -2.47 17.62 10.79
N ARG A 763 -1.78 16.49 10.97
CA ARG A 763 -0.93 15.89 9.92
C ARG A 763 -1.78 15.10 8.93
N ILE A 764 -1.92 15.60 7.70
CA ILE A 764 -2.68 14.97 6.63
C ILE A 764 -1.81 13.90 5.97
N TYR A 765 -2.08 12.64 6.27
CA TYR A 765 -1.30 11.49 5.79
C TYR A 765 -2.02 10.71 4.69
N ALA A 766 -1.26 10.23 3.71
CA ALA A 766 -1.63 9.15 2.80
C ALA A 766 -1.57 7.80 3.54
N GLU A 767 -2.49 7.59 4.48
CA GLU A 767 -2.67 6.35 5.22
C GLU A 767 -4.16 5.94 5.23
N ASN A 768 -4.45 4.66 5.41
CA ASN A 768 -5.80 4.14 5.62
C ASN A 768 -6.05 3.79 7.10
N PRO A 769 -6.71 4.65 7.90
CA PRO A 769 -6.87 4.43 9.35
C PRO A 769 -7.54 3.09 9.70
N ARG A 770 -8.63 2.75 8.99
CA ARG A 770 -9.40 1.51 9.23
C ARG A 770 -8.60 0.26 8.86
N ASN A 771 -7.73 0.33 7.85
CA ASN A 771 -6.74 -0.71 7.55
C ASN A 771 -5.44 -0.50 8.36
N ASN A 772 -5.57 -0.36 9.69
CA ASN A 772 -4.45 -0.28 10.64
C ASN A 772 -3.45 0.86 10.37
N PHE A 773 -3.90 1.94 9.73
CA PHE A 773 -3.09 3.05 9.24
C PHE A 773 -1.92 2.57 8.36
N MET A 774 -2.24 1.72 7.38
CA MET A 774 -1.29 1.35 6.33
C MET A 774 -1.06 2.55 5.40
N PRO A 775 0.19 2.92 5.08
CA PRO A 775 0.48 3.90 4.03
C PRO A 775 -0.13 3.49 2.69
N ASP A 776 -0.61 4.48 1.95
CA ASP A 776 -1.20 4.33 0.62
C ASP A 776 -0.42 5.19 -0.39
N VAL A 777 -0.40 4.76 -1.65
CA VAL A 777 0.42 5.37 -2.71
C VAL A 777 -0.35 5.45 -4.02
N GLY A 778 -0.15 6.53 -4.77
CA GLY A 778 -0.92 6.79 -5.97
C GLY A 778 -1.06 8.26 -6.31
N PRO A 779 -1.79 8.57 -7.39
CA PRO A 779 -2.03 9.94 -7.82
C PRO A 779 -3.13 10.61 -6.97
N LEU A 780 -2.96 11.90 -6.66
CA LEU A 780 -4.00 12.76 -6.09
C LEU A 780 -4.98 13.18 -7.20
N LEU A 781 -5.89 12.27 -7.59
CA LEU A 781 -6.87 12.46 -8.68
C LEU A 781 -7.79 13.67 -8.44
N HIS A 782 -8.15 13.92 -7.19
CA HIS A 782 -8.81 15.15 -6.77
C HIS A 782 -8.23 15.61 -5.44
N LEU A 783 -7.98 16.91 -5.33
CA LEU A 783 -7.54 17.58 -4.12
C LEU A 783 -8.28 18.91 -4.01
N THR A 784 -9.14 19.05 -3.01
CA THR A 784 -9.64 20.34 -2.52
C THR A 784 -9.08 20.55 -1.12
N THR A 785 -8.67 21.78 -0.81
CA THR A 785 -8.12 22.17 0.49
C THR A 785 -8.92 23.34 1.05
N PRO A 786 -9.02 23.48 2.39
CA PRO A 786 -9.61 24.68 3.00
C PRO A 786 -8.86 25.94 2.54
N VAL A 787 -9.59 27.06 2.42
CA VAL A 787 -9.03 28.32 1.91
C VAL A 787 -8.11 28.94 2.97
N PRO A 788 -6.83 29.23 2.66
CA PRO A 788 -5.94 29.90 3.59
C PRO A 788 -6.46 31.26 4.04
N SER A 789 -6.37 31.54 5.33
CA SER A 789 -6.83 32.77 6.00
C SER A 789 -5.97 33.05 7.23
N GLU A 790 -6.26 34.11 7.99
CA GLU A 790 -5.57 34.40 9.26
C GLU A 790 -5.70 33.23 10.27
N SER A 791 -6.86 32.56 10.28
CA SER A 791 -7.15 31.42 11.17
C SER A 791 -6.85 30.04 10.57
N VAL A 792 -6.50 29.94 9.29
CA VAL A 792 -6.25 28.66 8.59
C VAL A 792 -5.00 28.77 7.72
N ARG A 793 -3.98 27.99 8.05
CA ARG A 793 -2.68 27.93 7.38
C ARG A 793 -2.44 26.52 6.86
N LEU A 794 -1.89 26.43 5.65
CA LEU A 794 -1.55 25.16 5.01
C LEU A 794 -0.05 25.10 4.68
N GLU A 795 0.57 24.00 5.10
CA GLU A 795 1.93 23.61 4.73
C GLU A 795 1.85 22.36 3.85
N ASP A 796 1.89 22.54 2.52
CA ASP A 796 1.71 21.48 1.54
C ASP A 796 2.93 21.25 0.63
N GLY A 797 3.16 19.99 0.28
CA GLY A 797 4.21 19.56 -0.65
C GLY A 797 3.70 19.11 -2.03
N PHE A 798 2.38 19.02 -2.20
CA PHE A 798 1.72 18.35 -3.33
C PHE A 798 0.50 19.14 -3.81
N LYS A 799 0.10 18.92 -5.07
CA LYS A 799 -1.10 19.51 -5.70
C LYS A 799 -1.94 18.42 -6.37
N ALA A 800 -3.15 18.75 -6.84
CA ALA A 800 -3.94 17.84 -7.67
C ALA A 800 -3.10 17.32 -8.85
N GLY A 801 -3.21 16.03 -9.16
CA GLY A 801 -2.38 15.33 -10.15
C GLY A 801 -0.96 14.96 -9.70
N SER A 802 -0.53 15.33 -8.48
CA SER A 802 0.76 14.87 -7.95
C SER A 802 0.71 13.39 -7.56
N GLN A 803 1.84 12.70 -7.69
CA GLN A 803 2.02 11.30 -7.32
C GLN A 803 2.60 11.20 -5.90
N ILE A 804 2.00 10.36 -5.05
CA ILE A 804 2.58 9.94 -3.77
C ILE A 804 3.34 8.64 -3.99
N GLU A 805 4.63 8.65 -3.67
CA GLU A 805 5.60 7.60 -3.97
C GLU A 805 5.98 6.77 -2.74
N VAL A 806 6.31 5.49 -2.95
CA VAL A 806 6.66 4.51 -1.89
C VAL A 806 7.95 4.83 -1.11
N PHE A 807 8.79 5.74 -1.62
CA PHE A 807 10.16 5.94 -1.13
C PHE A 807 10.28 6.89 0.08
N TYR A 808 9.20 7.61 0.42
CA TYR A 808 9.25 8.74 1.36
C TYR A 808 8.11 8.71 2.37
N ASP A 809 8.16 9.67 3.29
CA ASP A 809 7.11 9.88 4.29
C ASP A 809 5.75 10.19 3.62
N PRO A 810 4.64 9.56 4.07
CA PRO A 810 3.31 9.73 3.49
C PRO A 810 2.61 11.07 3.85
N LEU A 811 3.28 12.01 4.53
CA LEU A 811 2.73 13.32 4.86
C LEU A 811 2.45 14.14 3.59
N ILE A 812 1.17 14.39 3.31
CA ILE A 812 0.70 15.20 2.18
C ILE A 812 0.81 16.70 2.52
N ALA A 813 0.30 17.06 3.71
CA ALA A 813 0.29 18.44 4.20
C ALA A 813 0.11 18.49 5.72
N LYS A 814 0.34 19.66 6.30
CA LYS A 814 -0.03 19.99 7.68
C LYS A 814 -1.10 21.07 7.64
N LEU A 815 -2.27 20.76 8.20
CA LEU A 815 -3.37 21.70 8.35
C LEU A 815 -3.24 22.38 9.71
N VAL A 816 -2.96 23.68 9.71
CA VAL A 816 -2.70 24.47 10.90
C VAL A 816 -3.83 25.46 11.07
N VAL A 817 -4.40 25.59 12.27
CA VAL A 817 -5.46 26.56 12.56
C VAL A 817 -5.18 27.33 13.84
N HIS A 818 -5.77 28.52 13.95
CA HIS A 818 -5.65 29.41 15.11
C HIS A 818 -7.00 30.01 15.50
N GLY A 819 -7.18 30.28 16.78
CA GLY A 819 -8.34 30.96 17.34
C GLY A 819 -7.99 31.71 18.62
N ARG A 820 -8.90 32.54 19.13
CA ARG A 820 -8.70 33.31 20.38
C ARG A 820 -8.58 32.42 21.61
N ASP A 821 -9.17 31.21 21.54
CA ASP A 821 -9.09 30.17 22.55
C ASP A 821 -9.14 28.78 21.89
N ARG A 822 -8.92 27.73 22.69
CA ARG A 822 -8.92 26.33 22.26
C ARG A 822 -10.25 25.89 21.63
N THR A 823 -11.38 26.38 22.12
CA THR A 823 -12.72 26.01 21.62
C THR A 823 -12.95 26.59 20.22
N GLU A 824 -12.54 27.84 20.01
CA GLU A 824 -12.57 28.48 18.70
C GLU A 824 -11.63 27.80 17.71
N ALA A 825 -10.37 27.57 18.10
CA ALA A 825 -9.40 26.90 17.24
C ALA A 825 -9.88 25.49 16.85
N LEU A 826 -10.48 24.73 17.77
CA LEU A 826 -11.04 23.39 17.49
C LEU A 826 -12.31 23.41 16.63
N ARG A 827 -13.11 24.49 16.70
CA ARG A 827 -14.23 24.73 15.76
C ARG A 827 -13.70 25.01 14.35
N VAL A 828 -12.62 25.79 14.21
CA VAL A 828 -11.97 26.05 12.92
C VAL A 828 -11.32 24.78 12.36
N LEU A 829 -10.64 23.98 13.20
CA LEU A 829 -10.00 22.71 12.78
C LEU A 829 -11.01 21.77 12.11
N ARG A 830 -12.13 21.50 12.79
CA ARG A 830 -13.18 20.61 12.26
C ARG A 830 -13.73 21.13 10.93
N LYS A 831 -14.05 22.43 10.85
CA LYS A 831 -14.56 23.03 9.61
C LYS A 831 -13.56 22.98 8.46
N ALA A 832 -12.26 23.13 8.74
CA ALA A 832 -11.20 23.06 7.75
C ALA A 832 -10.91 21.62 7.28
N LEU A 833 -11.06 20.62 8.16
CA LEU A 833 -11.01 19.19 7.81
C LEU A 833 -12.22 18.78 6.93
N GLU A 834 -13.40 19.34 7.17
CA GLU A 834 -14.60 19.14 6.31
C GLU A 834 -14.44 19.68 4.88
N GLU A 835 -13.51 20.61 4.66
CA GLU A 835 -13.23 21.20 3.35
C GLU A 835 -12.03 20.54 2.64
N TYR A 836 -11.35 19.61 3.32
CA TYR A 836 -10.18 18.92 2.80
C TYR A 836 -10.61 17.60 2.13
N HIS A 837 -10.74 17.60 0.80
CA HIS A 837 -11.18 16.44 0.02
C HIS A 837 -10.03 15.83 -0.76
N VAL A 838 -9.83 14.50 -0.62
CA VAL A 838 -8.83 13.74 -1.38
C VAL A 838 -9.45 12.50 -2.04
N VAL A 839 -9.22 12.34 -3.34
CA VAL A 839 -9.55 11.14 -4.14
C VAL A 839 -8.30 10.65 -4.86
N GLY A 840 -8.19 9.33 -5.00
CA GLY A 840 -7.06 8.64 -5.64
C GLY A 840 -6.38 7.65 -4.70
N LEU A 841 -6.20 8.04 -3.44
CA LEU A 841 -5.64 7.22 -2.35
C LEU A 841 -6.40 7.42 -1.04
N SER A 842 -6.15 6.54 -0.07
CA SER A 842 -6.66 6.61 1.30
C SER A 842 -5.99 7.74 2.09
N THR A 843 -6.74 8.46 2.93
CA THR A 843 -6.19 9.47 3.83
C THR A 843 -6.77 9.36 5.24
N ASN A 844 -6.10 9.97 6.21
CA ASN A 844 -6.53 10.03 7.60
C ASN A 844 -7.53 11.17 7.94
N ILE A 845 -8.05 11.92 6.95
CA ILE A 845 -8.83 13.15 7.17
C ILE A 845 -10.12 12.89 7.97
N GLU A 846 -10.90 11.88 7.61
CA GLU A 846 -12.12 11.49 8.35
C GLU A 846 -11.82 11.09 9.79
N PHE A 847 -10.70 10.38 10.02
CA PHE A 847 -10.23 10.02 11.35
C PHE A 847 -9.81 11.25 12.17
N LEU A 848 -9.12 12.22 11.55
CA LEU A 848 -8.75 13.49 12.19
C LEU A 848 -10.00 14.30 12.58
N HIS A 849 -11.02 14.34 11.73
CA HIS A 849 -12.29 15.04 12.03
C HIS A 849 -13.05 14.35 13.17
N THR A 850 -13.10 13.01 13.16
CA THR A 850 -13.69 12.20 14.23
C THR A 850 -12.96 12.45 15.56
N LEU A 851 -11.63 12.46 15.56
CA LEU A 851 -10.82 12.72 16.75
C LEU A 851 -11.01 14.16 17.27
N ALA A 852 -10.94 15.16 16.38
CA ALA A 852 -11.20 16.56 16.73
C ALA A 852 -12.63 16.81 17.27
N SER A 853 -13.57 15.91 16.95
CA SER A 853 -14.95 15.93 17.44
C SER A 853 -15.18 15.08 18.69
N HIS A 854 -14.19 14.31 19.15
CA HIS A 854 -14.32 13.40 20.29
C HIS A 854 -14.45 14.16 21.62
N SER A 855 -15.37 13.73 22.48
CA SER A 855 -15.74 14.51 23.68
C SER A 855 -14.57 14.73 24.66
N ALA A 856 -13.72 13.72 24.86
CA ALA A 856 -12.52 13.84 25.70
C ALA A 856 -11.48 14.80 25.10
N PHE A 857 -11.33 14.82 23.76
CA PHE A 857 -10.42 15.75 23.10
C PHE A 857 -10.91 17.19 23.22
N ILE A 858 -12.22 17.42 23.11
CA ILE A 858 -12.84 18.74 23.33
C ILE A 858 -12.59 19.24 24.77
N ARG A 859 -12.67 18.34 25.77
CA ARG A 859 -12.37 18.69 27.18
C ARG A 859 -10.88 18.89 27.50
N GLY A 860 -9.97 18.50 26.59
CA GLY A 860 -8.52 18.60 26.79
C GLY A 860 -7.93 17.43 27.59
N GLU A 861 -8.66 16.31 27.68
CA GLU A 861 -8.25 15.06 28.35
C GLU A 861 -7.30 14.28 27.43
N VAL A 862 -6.10 14.82 27.20
CA VAL A 862 -5.09 14.25 26.31
C VAL A 862 -4.06 13.41 27.07
N GLU A 863 -3.64 12.31 26.44
CA GLU A 863 -2.63 11.37 26.93
C GLU A 863 -2.06 10.59 25.74
N THR A 864 -0.85 10.03 25.86
CA THR A 864 -0.24 9.25 24.76
C THR A 864 -0.97 7.96 24.41
N GLY A 865 -1.88 7.51 25.27
CA GLY A 865 -2.77 6.37 25.05
C GLY A 865 -4.08 6.68 24.31
N PHE A 866 -4.38 7.96 24.01
CA PHE A 866 -5.72 8.43 23.62
C PHE A 866 -6.39 7.60 22.51
N ILE A 867 -5.69 7.35 21.39
CA ILE A 867 -6.24 6.60 20.24
C ILE A 867 -6.50 5.12 20.59
N LYS A 868 -5.73 4.54 21.51
CA LYS A 868 -5.94 3.17 22.00
C LYS A 868 -7.12 3.10 22.97
N LYS A 869 -7.27 4.10 23.84
CA LYS A 869 -8.31 4.22 24.87
C LYS A 869 -9.70 4.41 24.26
N TYR A 870 -9.82 5.28 23.27
CA TYR A 870 -11.08 5.61 22.58
C TYR A 870 -11.21 4.94 21.21
N HIS A 871 -10.57 3.78 21.00
CA HIS A 871 -10.49 3.12 19.70
C HIS A 871 -11.88 2.93 19.05
N ASP A 872 -12.85 2.39 19.78
CA ASP A 872 -14.15 2.02 19.20
C ASP A 872 -15.04 3.23 18.89
N GLU A 873 -14.87 4.33 19.62
CA GLU A 873 -15.49 5.64 19.34
C GLU A 873 -14.85 6.35 18.14
N LEU A 874 -13.54 6.17 17.93
CA LEU A 874 -12.80 6.72 16.80
C LEU A 874 -12.90 5.88 15.52
N PHE A 875 -13.31 4.60 15.63
CA PHE A 875 -13.51 3.66 14.53
C PHE A 875 -14.92 3.05 14.53
N PRO A 876 -16.00 3.86 14.52
CA PRO A 876 -17.36 3.35 14.55
C PRO A 876 -17.61 2.40 13.36
N PRO A 877 -18.45 1.37 13.52
CA PRO A 877 -18.81 0.46 12.42
C PRO A 877 -19.31 1.23 11.19
N ILE A 878 -18.98 0.72 10.00
CA ILE A 878 -19.51 1.28 8.75
C ILE A 878 -20.99 0.88 8.67
N VAL A 879 -21.87 1.88 8.60
CA VAL A 879 -23.33 1.72 8.50
C VAL A 879 -23.81 2.03 7.08
N GLU A 880 -25.06 1.66 6.80
CA GLU A 880 -25.73 2.01 5.55
C GLU A 880 -25.80 3.55 5.37
N PRO A 881 -25.48 4.10 4.18
CA PRO A 881 -25.57 5.54 3.95
C PRO A 881 -27.00 6.08 4.13
N ALA A 882 -27.13 7.25 4.75
CA ALA A 882 -28.44 7.88 4.97
C ALA A 882 -29.20 8.11 3.64
N PRO A 883 -30.54 7.95 3.61
CA PRO A 883 -31.33 8.14 2.39
C PRO A 883 -31.13 9.51 1.74
N GLU A 884 -30.91 10.56 2.53
CA GLU A 884 -30.59 11.92 2.07
C GLU A 884 -29.28 11.98 1.27
N LEU A 885 -28.27 11.18 1.64
CA LEU A 885 -26.99 11.09 0.93
C LEU A 885 -27.17 10.35 -0.40
N LEU A 886 -27.91 9.23 -0.39
CA LEU A 886 -28.23 8.47 -1.60
C LEU A 886 -29.08 9.29 -2.58
N ALA A 887 -30.05 10.07 -2.08
CA ALA A 887 -30.84 11.00 -2.89
C ALA A 887 -29.96 12.07 -3.55
N GLN A 888 -29.01 12.65 -2.82
CA GLN A 888 -28.04 13.62 -3.36
C GLN A 888 -27.14 13.01 -4.43
N ALA A 889 -26.61 11.79 -4.20
CA ALA A 889 -25.79 11.08 -5.19
C ALA A 889 -26.58 10.76 -6.47
N ALA A 890 -27.83 10.33 -6.34
CA ALA A 890 -28.69 10.01 -7.48
C ALA A 890 -29.08 11.25 -8.28
N LEU A 891 -29.42 12.35 -7.60
CA LEU A 891 -29.67 13.65 -8.23
C LEU A 891 -28.42 14.20 -8.94
N PHE A 892 -27.22 14.01 -8.37
CA PHE A 892 -25.97 14.40 -9.01
C PHE A 892 -25.76 13.66 -10.33
N VAL A 893 -25.97 12.34 -10.37
CA VAL A 893 -25.92 11.54 -11.61
C VAL A 893 -26.97 12.00 -12.62
N VAL A 894 -28.20 12.27 -12.18
CA VAL A 894 -29.28 12.78 -13.05
C VAL A 894 -28.91 14.13 -13.67
N LEU A 895 -28.39 15.07 -12.87
CA LEU A 895 -28.06 16.44 -13.30
C LEU A 895 -26.78 16.51 -14.14
N ARG A 896 -25.75 15.72 -13.81
CA ARG A 896 -24.49 15.63 -14.56
C ARG A 896 -24.71 15.21 -16.01
N ASP A 897 -25.62 14.28 -16.22
CA ASP A 897 -25.86 13.70 -17.54
C ASP A 897 -26.94 14.49 -18.34
N GLN A 898 -27.49 15.58 -17.78
CA GLN A 898 -28.35 16.49 -18.54
C GLN A 898 -27.49 17.36 -19.47
N PRO A 899 -27.86 17.50 -20.76
CA PRO A 899 -27.10 18.32 -21.69
C PRO A 899 -27.19 19.80 -21.31
N VAL A 900 -26.03 20.44 -21.08
CA VAL A 900 -25.96 21.90 -20.87
C VAL A 900 -26.45 22.60 -22.15
N PRO A 901 -27.51 23.44 -22.11
CA PRO A 901 -28.06 24.04 -23.32
C PRO A 901 -27.14 25.12 -23.91
N ILE A 902 -26.37 24.76 -24.93
CA ILE A 902 -25.58 25.73 -25.73
C ILE A 902 -26.52 26.56 -26.63
N VAL A 903 -27.62 25.96 -27.08
CA VAL A 903 -28.67 26.60 -27.89
C VAL A 903 -30.05 26.14 -27.37
N SER A 904 -31.01 27.06 -27.34
CA SER A 904 -32.42 26.75 -27.09
C SER A 904 -32.98 25.91 -28.24
N SER A 905 -33.29 24.64 -27.95
CA SER A 905 -33.83 23.66 -28.90
C SER A 905 -34.91 22.86 -28.18
N PRO A 906 -35.99 22.40 -28.84
CA PRO A 906 -36.96 21.49 -28.22
C PRO A 906 -36.31 20.26 -27.56
N TRP A 907 -35.15 19.83 -28.06
CA TRP A 907 -34.37 18.70 -27.52
C TRP A 907 -33.53 19.05 -26.28
N THR A 908 -33.29 20.34 -26.01
CA THR A 908 -32.60 20.83 -24.79
C THR A 908 -33.55 21.48 -23.78
N THR A 909 -34.70 21.99 -24.22
CA THR A 909 -35.73 22.62 -23.36
C THR A 909 -36.80 21.64 -22.88
N LEU A 910 -36.92 20.45 -23.50
CA LEU A 910 -37.81 19.37 -23.07
C LEU A 910 -37.01 18.10 -22.68
N PRO A 911 -36.06 18.16 -21.71
CA PRO A 911 -35.10 17.08 -21.44
C PRO A 911 -35.72 15.73 -21.04
N ALA A 912 -37.01 15.72 -20.68
CA ALA A 912 -37.77 14.53 -20.29
C ALA A 912 -38.71 13.95 -21.38
N ARG A 913 -38.97 14.66 -22.50
CA ARG A 913 -40.05 14.25 -23.42
C ARG A 913 -39.66 13.01 -24.23
N ARG A 914 -40.50 11.97 -24.18
CA ARG A 914 -40.38 10.72 -24.95
C ARG A 914 -41.74 10.30 -25.49
N PHE A 915 -41.74 9.53 -26.58
CA PHE A 915 -42.95 8.93 -27.12
C PHE A 915 -43.39 7.78 -26.20
N GLY A 916 -44.27 8.09 -25.23
CA GLY A 916 -44.77 7.12 -24.26
C GLY A 916 -45.34 7.72 -22.95
N GLY A 917 -44.98 8.96 -22.61
CA GLY A 917 -45.49 9.67 -21.42
C GLY A 917 -44.56 10.78 -20.95
N ASP A 918 -45.11 11.75 -20.21
CA ASP A 918 -44.37 12.97 -19.80
C ASP A 918 -43.61 12.84 -18.46
N LEU A 919 -43.73 11.70 -17.77
CA LEU A 919 -43.01 11.40 -16.53
C LEU A 919 -41.69 10.67 -16.83
N HIS A 920 -40.58 11.40 -16.80
CA HIS A 920 -39.25 10.79 -16.87
C HIS A 920 -38.84 10.25 -15.50
N GLU A 921 -38.86 8.93 -15.37
CA GLU A 921 -38.26 8.19 -14.26
C GLU A 921 -36.84 7.72 -14.63
N ARG A 922 -35.89 7.96 -13.74
CA ARG A 922 -34.51 7.46 -13.84
C ARG A 922 -34.15 6.70 -12.57
N ARG A 923 -33.90 5.40 -12.70
CA ARG A 923 -33.40 4.53 -11.64
C ARG A 923 -31.87 4.56 -11.64
N VAL A 924 -31.28 4.81 -10.48
CA VAL A 924 -29.83 4.76 -10.23
C VAL A 924 -29.59 3.70 -9.15
N VAL A 925 -28.68 2.77 -9.43
CA VAL A 925 -28.28 1.73 -8.48
C VAL A 925 -26.85 2.02 -8.03
N PHE A 926 -26.61 1.87 -6.73
CA PHE A 926 -25.33 1.98 -6.08
C PHE A 926 -25.01 0.70 -5.31
N GLN A 927 -23.73 0.46 -5.09
CA GLN A 927 -23.20 -0.49 -4.11
C GLN A 927 -22.20 0.27 -3.25
N HIS A 928 -22.28 0.16 -1.92
CA HIS A 928 -21.33 0.83 -1.04
C HIS A 928 -20.01 0.05 -0.97
N GLU A 929 -18.86 0.70 -1.19
CA GLU A 929 -17.55 0.05 -1.38
C GLU A 929 -17.16 -0.92 -0.23
N SER A 930 -17.61 -0.64 1.00
CA SER A 930 -17.27 -1.42 2.21
C SER A 930 -18.43 -2.21 2.83
N LEU A 931 -19.61 -2.27 2.19
CA LEU A 931 -20.73 -3.11 2.64
C LEU A 931 -20.90 -4.29 1.66
N ALA A 932 -21.72 -5.28 2.04
CA ALA A 932 -22.06 -6.38 1.13
C ALA A 932 -22.73 -5.86 -0.16
N ASP A 933 -22.71 -6.66 -1.24
CA ASP A 933 -23.20 -6.33 -2.59
C ASP A 933 -24.71 -6.02 -2.72
N ALA A 934 -25.41 -5.81 -1.59
CA ALA A 934 -26.80 -5.42 -1.55
C ALA A 934 -27.00 -4.08 -2.30
N PRO A 935 -27.91 -4.02 -3.28
CA PRO A 935 -28.14 -2.81 -4.05
C PRO A 935 -28.79 -1.72 -3.19
N LEU A 936 -28.24 -0.52 -3.27
CA LEU A 936 -28.82 0.71 -2.76
C LEU A 936 -29.41 1.47 -3.95
N GLU A 937 -30.72 1.68 -3.97
CA GLU A 937 -31.44 2.18 -5.14
C GLU A 937 -32.01 3.57 -4.89
N ALA A 938 -31.96 4.41 -5.91
CA ALA A 938 -32.62 5.70 -5.92
C ALA A 938 -33.32 5.94 -7.27
N THR A 939 -34.61 6.20 -7.22
CA THR A 939 -35.48 6.44 -8.36
C THR A 939 -35.88 7.92 -8.38
N ILE A 940 -35.47 8.63 -9.42
CA ILE A 940 -35.71 10.06 -9.61
C ILE A 940 -36.79 10.25 -10.68
N THR A 941 -37.92 10.85 -10.32
CA THR A 941 -38.96 11.28 -11.25
C THR A 941 -38.88 12.79 -11.44
N SER A 942 -38.76 13.28 -12.67
CA SER A 942 -38.83 14.73 -12.94
C SER A 942 -40.29 15.22 -12.84
N ILE A 943 -40.53 16.25 -12.03
CA ILE A 943 -41.86 16.89 -11.87
C ILE A 943 -41.95 18.13 -12.76
N SER A 944 -40.89 18.95 -12.75
CA SER A 944 -40.73 20.17 -13.55
C SER A 944 -39.24 20.55 -13.59
N PRO A 945 -38.79 21.51 -14.44
CA PRO A 945 -37.38 21.87 -14.53
C PRO A 945 -36.76 22.22 -13.16
N GLY A 946 -35.71 21.49 -12.77
CA GLY A 946 -35.03 21.63 -11.48
C GLY A 946 -35.77 21.05 -10.26
N ARG A 947 -36.94 20.41 -10.44
CA ARG A 947 -37.74 19.80 -9.37
C ARG A 947 -38.03 18.32 -9.62
N TYR A 948 -37.80 17.53 -8.58
CA TYR A 948 -37.77 16.08 -8.64
C TYR A 948 -38.57 15.46 -7.50
N LYS A 949 -39.06 14.24 -7.72
CA LYS A 949 -39.40 13.28 -6.67
C LYS A 949 -38.28 12.26 -6.61
N VAL A 950 -37.80 11.93 -5.41
CA VAL A 950 -36.72 10.94 -5.22
C VAL A 950 -37.19 9.88 -4.24
N GLN A 951 -37.32 8.64 -4.69
CA GLN A 951 -37.54 7.49 -3.82
C GLN A 951 -36.22 6.74 -3.63
N VAL A 952 -35.82 6.51 -2.39
CA VAL A 952 -34.63 5.74 -2.02
C VAL A 952 -35.06 4.43 -1.37
N ILE A 953 -34.55 3.32 -1.88
CA ILE A 953 -34.84 1.96 -1.42
C ILE A 953 -33.51 1.26 -1.11
N THR A 954 -33.40 0.75 0.10
CA THR A 954 -32.23 0.02 0.62
C THR A 954 -32.70 -1.22 1.38
N PRO A 955 -31.81 -2.12 1.81
CA PRO A 955 -32.20 -3.29 2.62
C PRO A 955 -32.91 -2.94 3.93
N THR A 956 -32.66 -1.75 4.49
CA THR A 956 -33.25 -1.32 5.77
C THR A 956 -34.32 -0.22 5.65
N THR A 957 -34.35 0.52 4.53
CA THR A 957 -35.13 1.76 4.41
C THR A 957 -35.84 1.89 3.06
N ASN A 958 -37.08 2.40 3.07
CA ASN A 958 -37.78 2.87 1.88
C ASN A 958 -38.34 4.27 2.18
N ARG A 959 -37.74 5.33 1.62
CA ARG A 959 -38.07 6.73 1.91
C ARG A 959 -38.28 7.51 0.63
N THR A 960 -39.29 8.36 0.62
CA THR A 960 -39.63 9.22 -0.52
C THR A 960 -39.47 10.68 -0.14
N PHE A 961 -38.80 11.44 -1.01
CA PHE A 961 -38.66 12.88 -0.94
C PHE A 961 -39.42 13.51 -2.11
N ASP A 962 -40.54 14.18 -1.84
CA ASP A 962 -41.33 14.88 -2.86
C ASP A 962 -40.86 16.34 -3.03
N ASN A 963 -41.04 16.89 -4.25
CA ASN A 963 -40.76 18.29 -4.59
C ASN A 963 -39.34 18.79 -4.25
N VAL A 964 -38.34 17.92 -4.43
CA VAL A 964 -36.92 18.21 -4.22
C VAL A 964 -36.42 19.17 -5.30
N SER A 965 -36.06 20.38 -4.91
CA SER A 965 -35.31 21.31 -5.78
C SER A 965 -33.85 20.86 -5.83
N ALA A 966 -33.24 20.73 -7.01
CA ALA A 966 -31.84 20.33 -7.12
C ALA A 966 -31.13 20.93 -8.35
N ARG A 967 -29.86 21.33 -8.17
CA ARG A 967 -28.98 21.86 -9.23
C ARG A 967 -27.51 21.58 -8.93
N LEU A 968 -26.68 21.51 -9.97
CA LEU A 968 -25.23 21.63 -9.79
C LEU A 968 -24.87 23.09 -9.47
N GLU A 969 -23.83 23.28 -8.66
CA GLU A 969 -23.33 24.61 -8.32
C GLU A 969 -22.66 25.28 -9.53
N ALA A 970 -22.91 26.58 -9.72
CA ALA A 970 -22.42 27.30 -10.90
C ALA A 970 -20.89 27.31 -10.94
N GLY A 971 -20.31 26.79 -12.04
CA GLY A 971 -18.86 26.66 -12.20
C GLY A 971 -18.23 25.41 -11.56
N SER A 972 -19.02 24.54 -10.93
CA SER A 972 -18.56 23.27 -10.36
C SER A 972 -19.16 22.06 -11.08
N SER A 973 -18.32 21.09 -11.42
CA SER A 973 -18.74 19.78 -11.94
C SER A 973 -18.89 18.72 -10.84
N THR A 974 -18.59 19.08 -9.58
CA THR A 974 -18.54 18.14 -8.45
C THR A 974 -19.33 18.60 -7.23
N SER A 975 -20.05 19.72 -7.29
CA SER A 975 -20.88 20.22 -6.17
C SER A 975 -22.35 20.24 -6.55
N ILE A 976 -23.19 19.64 -5.71
CA ILE A 976 -24.65 19.65 -5.83
C ILE A 976 -25.27 20.43 -4.67
N GLU A 977 -26.25 21.28 -5.01
CA GLU A 977 -27.14 21.94 -4.06
C GLU A 977 -28.57 21.41 -4.24
N CYS A 978 -29.19 20.94 -3.17
CA CYS A 978 -30.58 20.48 -3.20
C CYS A 978 -31.36 20.80 -1.92
N THR A 979 -32.68 20.85 -2.02
CA THR A 979 -33.60 21.03 -0.89
C THR A 979 -34.33 19.72 -0.60
N LEU A 980 -33.89 18.99 0.41
CA LEU A 980 -34.55 17.78 0.92
C LEU A 980 -35.32 18.15 2.19
N GLU A 981 -36.62 17.85 2.25
CA GLU A 981 -37.48 18.11 3.42
C GLU A 981 -37.41 19.57 3.93
N ASN A 982 -37.39 20.52 2.99
CA ASN A 982 -37.21 21.96 3.23
C ASN A 982 -35.83 22.38 3.79
N ALA A 983 -34.89 21.44 3.99
CA ALA A 983 -33.51 21.74 4.36
C ALA A 983 -32.63 21.86 3.10
N LEU A 984 -31.97 23.01 2.94
CA LEU A 984 -30.95 23.19 1.91
C LEU A 984 -29.68 22.41 2.29
N ARG A 985 -29.22 21.54 1.39
CA ARG A 985 -28.02 20.72 1.54
C ARG A 985 -27.05 21.02 0.39
N ARG A 986 -25.76 21.00 0.70
CA ARG A 986 -24.66 21.03 -0.27
C ARG A 986 -23.74 19.86 0.01
N THR A 987 -23.31 19.19 -1.05
CA THR A 987 -22.49 17.98 -0.98
C THR A 987 -21.51 17.96 -2.14
N THR A 988 -20.26 17.61 -1.88
CA THR A 988 -19.25 17.44 -2.93
C THR A 988 -19.22 15.97 -3.35
N ILE A 989 -19.45 15.71 -4.63
CA ILE A 989 -19.45 14.38 -5.24
C ILE A 989 -18.45 14.37 -6.38
N VAL A 990 -17.35 13.63 -6.21
CA VAL A 990 -16.29 13.51 -7.19
C VAL A 990 -16.45 12.17 -7.92
N PRO A 991 -16.84 12.16 -9.21
CA PRO A 991 -16.87 10.95 -10.01
C PRO A 991 -15.45 10.53 -10.39
N GLN A 992 -15.15 9.24 -10.23
CA GLN A 992 -13.94 8.57 -10.69
C GLN A 992 -14.36 7.46 -11.67
N SER A 993 -14.18 7.71 -12.96
CA SER A 993 -14.26 6.67 -13.99
C SER A 993 -13.12 5.66 -13.80
N SER A 994 -13.42 4.37 -13.95
CA SER A 994 -12.38 3.34 -13.96
C SER A 994 -11.54 3.43 -15.25
N PRO A 995 -10.23 3.08 -15.27
CA PRO A 995 -9.35 3.21 -16.43
C PRO A 995 -9.64 2.28 -17.63
N GLY A 996 -10.83 1.68 -17.70
CA GLY A 996 -11.22 0.75 -18.76
C GLY A 996 -11.54 1.49 -20.07
N ILE A 997 -10.88 1.09 -21.15
CA ILE A 997 -11.22 1.52 -22.51
C ILE A 997 -12.14 0.45 -23.13
N GLY A 998 -13.28 0.88 -23.70
CA GLY A 998 -14.21 0.00 -24.42
C GLY A 998 -15.21 -0.75 -23.55
N LEU A 999 -15.71 -1.88 -24.04
CA LEU A 999 -16.84 -2.65 -23.46
C LEU A 999 -16.53 -3.31 -22.10
N ASN A 1000 -15.29 -3.27 -21.63
CA ASN A 1000 -14.91 -3.68 -20.27
C ASN A 1000 -15.18 -2.54 -19.27
N ALA A 1001 -16.46 -2.15 -19.16
CA ALA A 1001 -16.92 -1.07 -18.30
C ALA A 1001 -16.87 -1.47 -16.82
N ALA A 1002 -15.71 -1.31 -16.18
CA ALA A 1002 -15.60 -1.36 -14.73
C ALA A 1002 -16.46 -0.24 -14.09
N PRO A 1003 -17.04 -0.46 -12.90
CA PRO A 1003 -17.98 0.48 -12.28
C PRO A 1003 -17.37 1.88 -12.11
N GLU A 1004 -18.22 2.89 -12.28
CA GLU A 1004 -17.89 4.28 -11.91
C GLU A 1004 -17.95 4.40 -10.39
N ARG A 1005 -16.99 5.11 -9.78
CA ARG A 1005 -16.98 5.35 -8.33
C ARG A 1005 -17.32 6.79 -8.03
N LEU A 1006 -18.33 7.02 -7.19
CA LEU A 1006 -18.67 8.34 -6.67
C LEU A 1006 -18.09 8.50 -5.26
N HIS A 1007 -17.18 9.45 -5.09
CA HIS A 1007 -16.69 9.84 -3.77
C HIS A 1007 -17.53 11.00 -3.26
N VAL A 1008 -18.43 10.69 -2.32
CA VAL A 1008 -19.37 11.62 -1.70
C VAL A 1008 -18.77 12.14 -0.39
N PHE A 1009 -18.51 13.44 -0.32
CA PHE A 1009 -18.03 14.13 0.87
C PHE A 1009 -19.17 14.94 1.49
N HIS A 1010 -19.53 14.60 2.73
CA HIS A 1010 -20.60 15.26 3.48
C HIS A 1010 -20.27 15.30 4.98
N ALA A 1011 -20.36 16.48 5.60
CA ALA A 1011 -20.19 16.68 7.05
C ALA A 1011 -18.93 16.03 7.66
N GLY A 1012 -17.82 16.02 6.93
CA GLY A 1012 -16.52 15.46 7.39
C GLY A 1012 -16.32 13.97 7.10
N ALA A 1013 -17.35 13.26 6.65
CA ALA A 1013 -17.28 11.86 6.26
C ALA A 1013 -17.10 11.69 4.74
N LYS A 1014 -16.43 10.61 4.32
CA LYS A 1014 -16.27 10.20 2.92
C LYS A 1014 -16.97 8.86 2.66
N THR A 1015 -18.06 8.90 1.91
CA THR A 1015 -18.77 7.70 1.44
C THR A 1015 -18.36 7.38 0.01
N VAL A 1016 -18.06 6.11 -0.30
CA VAL A 1016 -17.73 5.66 -1.66
C VAL A 1016 -18.83 4.75 -2.19
N LEU A 1017 -19.47 5.19 -3.27
CA LEU A 1017 -20.57 4.49 -3.93
C LEU A 1017 -20.12 4.04 -5.32
N ASN A 1018 -20.13 2.73 -5.55
CA ASN A 1018 -19.88 2.12 -6.86
C ASN A 1018 -21.20 2.11 -7.66
N MET A 1019 -21.18 2.61 -8.89
CA MET A 1019 -22.26 2.49 -9.85
C MET A 1019 -21.97 1.33 -10.82
N PRO A 1020 -22.70 0.20 -10.74
CA PRO A 1020 -22.53 -0.89 -11.69
C PRO A 1020 -22.91 -0.44 -13.11
N PRO A 1021 -22.22 -0.95 -14.16
CA PRO A 1021 -22.62 -0.71 -15.54
C PRO A 1021 -24.01 -1.29 -15.82
N PRO A 1022 -24.79 -0.71 -16.74
CA PRO A 1022 -26.13 -1.20 -17.04
C PRO A 1022 -26.08 -2.57 -17.76
N ASN A 1023 -27.05 -3.43 -17.47
CA ASN A 1023 -27.08 -4.83 -17.94
C ASN A 1023 -26.93 -5.00 -19.47
N TRP A 1024 -27.45 -4.05 -20.27
CA TRP A 1024 -27.31 -4.10 -21.74
C TRP A 1024 -25.85 -3.94 -22.20
N LEU A 1025 -25.04 -3.16 -21.47
CA LEU A 1025 -23.63 -2.96 -21.77
C LEU A 1025 -22.81 -4.21 -21.40
N LEU A 1026 -23.16 -4.86 -20.29
CA LEU A 1026 -22.62 -6.17 -19.90
C LEU A 1026 -22.99 -7.27 -20.92
N SER A 1027 -24.20 -7.25 -21.48
CA SER A 1027 -24.59 -8.16 -22.57
C SER A 1027 -23.71 -7.96 -23.80
N LEU A 1028 -23.58 -6.72 -24.29
CA LEU A 1028 -22.74 -6.39 -25.46
C LEU A 1028 -21.29 -6.86 -25.30
N GLY A 1029 -20.71 -6.71 -24.09
CA GLY A 1029 -19.37 -7.24 -23.79
C GLY A 1029 -19.29 -8.76 -23.90
N ASN A 1030 -20.27 -9.48 -23.34
CA ASN A 1030 -20.36 -10.95 -23.43
C ASN A 1030 -20.61 -11.44 -24.86
N ASP A 1031 -21.44 -10.75 -25.63
CA ASP A 1031 -21.81 -11.16 -26.99
C ASP A 1031 -20.66 -10.89 -27.98
N LEU A 1032 -19.86 -9.83 -27.77
CA LEU A 1032 -18.59 -9.63 -28.48
C LEU A 1032 -17.52 -10.65 -28.06
N ALA A 1033 -17.43 -11.01 -26.77
CA ALA A 1033 -16.48 -12.03 -26.32
C ALA A 1033 -16.76 -13.41 -26.95
N LYS A 1034 -18.05 -13.77 -27.12
CA LYS A 1034 -18.47 -15.00 -27.81
C LYS A 1034 -18.11 -15.01 -29.30
N SER A 1035 -18.08 -13.86 -29.98
CA SER A 1035 -17.78 -13.80 -31.42
C SER A 1035 -16.29 -13.91 -31.76
N ILE A 1036 -15.40 -13.73 -30.77
CA ILE A 1036 -13.94 -13.73 -30.95
C ILE A 1036 -13.29 -15.06 -30.51
N GLY A 1037 -13.99 -15.86 -29.69
CA GLY A 1037 -13.39 -16.91 -28.86
C GLY A 1037 -13.40 -18.36 -29.35
N GLY A 1038 -13.72 -18.67 -30.61
CA GLY A 1038 -13.73 -20.07 -31.08
C GLY A 1038 -13.66 -20.23 -32.60
N GLY A 1039 -13.09 -21.34 -33.08
CA GLY A 1039 -12.93 -21.67 -34.50
C GLY A 1039 -14.22 -21.92 -35.30
N SER A 1040 -15.37 -21.51 -34.77
CA SER A 1040 -16.71 -21.70 -35.35
C SER A 1040 -17.11 -20.46 -36.15
N ILE A 1041 -16.95 -20.50 -37.47
CA ILE A 1041 -17.32 -19.41 -38.38
C ILE A 1041 -18.83 -19.48 -38.62
N ARG A 1042 -19.53 -18.39 -38.30
CA ARG A 1042 -20.99 -18.28 -38.38
C ARG A 1042 -21.43 -17.22 -39.39
N ALA A 1043 -22.61 -17.40 -39.96
CA ALA A 1043 -23.24 -16.40 -40.83
C ALA A 1043 -23.52 -15.11 -40.02
N PRO A 1044 -22.98 -13.94 -40.42
CA PRO A 1044 -23.17 -12.69 -39.69
C PRO A 1044 -24.55 -12.04 -39.94
N MET A 1045 -25.28 -12.51 -40.96
CA MET A 1045 -26.62 -12.07 -41.34
C MET A 1045 -27.25 -13.10 -42.30
N PRO A 1046 -28.57 -13.11 -42.52
CA PRO A 1046 -29.20 -14.02 -43.47
C PRO A 1046 -28.67 -13.78 -44.89
N SER A 1047 -28.07 -14.80 -45.50
CA SER A 1047 -27.33 -14.69 -46.78
C SER A 1047 -27.46 -15.96 -47.62
N VAL A 1048 -27.24 -15.88 -48.93
CA VAL A 1048 -27.03 -17.05 -49.79
C VAL A 1048 -25.55 -17.41 -49.80
N VAL A 1049 -25.20 -18.69 -49.68
CA VAL A 1049 -23.82 -19.15 -49.83
C VAL A 1049 -23.47 -19.19 -51.32
N VAL A 1050 -22.58 -18.32 -51.78
CA VAL A 1050 -22.13 -18.29 -53.19
C VAL A 1050 -21.14 -19.41 -53.43
N GLU A 1051 -20.15 -19.55 -52.56
CA GLU A 1051 -19.07 -20.51 -52.73
C GLU A 1051 -18.49 -20.95 -51.38
N VAL A 1052 -18.17 -22.24 -51.27
CA VAL A 1052 -17.43 -22.81 -50.13
C VAL A 1052 -16.04 -23.19 -50.64
N LYS A 1053 -14.99 -22.57 -50.09
CA LYS A 1053 -13.61 -22.71 -50.56
C LYS A 1053 -12.82 -23.83 -49.88
N VAL A 1054 -13.38 -24.45 -48.84
CA VAL A 1054 -12.71 -25.46 -48.02
C VAL A 1054 -13.55 -26.72 -47.89
N ARG A 1055 -12.90 -27.83 -47.52
CA ARG A 1055 -13.51 -29.14 -47.25
C ARG A 1055 -13.12 -29.61 -45.86
N VAL A 1056 -13.88 -30.56 -45.33
CA VAL A 1056 -13.55 -31.22 -44.07
C VAL A 1056 -12.20 -31.95 -44.21
N GLY A 1057 -11.27 -31.65 -43.32
CA GLY A 1057 -9.88 -32.12 -43.36
C GLY A 1057 -8.87 -31.13 -43.93
N ASP A 1058 -9.30 -30.07 -44.63
CA ASP A 1058 -8.37 -29.07 -45.19
C ASP A 1058 -7.69 -28.27 -44.07
N VAL A 1059 -6.37 -28.07 -44.19
CA VAL A 1059 -5.60 -27.20 -43.29
C VAL A 1059 -5.69 -25.77 -43.81
N VAL A 1060 -6.16 -24.85 -42.96
CA VAL A 1060 -6.30 -23.42 -43.26
C VAL A 1060 -5.45 -22.58 -42.30
N THR A 1061 -4.88 -21.51 -42.83
CA THR A 1061 -4.17 -20.49 -42.05
C THR A 1061 -5.07 -19.28 -41.79
N LYS A 1062 -4.79 -18.57 -40.71
CA LYS A 1062 -5.53 -17.38 -40.30
C LYS A 1062 -5.51 -16.32 -41.40
N GLY A 1063 -6.69 -16.00 -41.92
CA GLY A 1063 -6.88 -15.08 -43.04
C GLY A 1063 -7.24 -15.76 -44.37
N ASP A 1064 -7.10 -17.08 -44.49
CA ASP A 1064 -7.54 -17.83 -45.67
C ASP A 1064 -9.06 -17.72 -45.86
N ILE A 1065 -9.51 -17.74 -47.13
CA ILE A 1065 -10.93 -17.64 -47.47
C ILE A 1065 -11.60 -19.00 -47.26
N VAL A 1066 -12.71 -18.99 -46.54
CA VAL A 1066 -13.41 -20.20 -46.13
C VAL A 1066 -14.77 -20.33 -46.82
N VAL A 1067 -15.58 -19.26 -46.78
CA VAL A 1067 -16.91 -19.19 -47.41
C VAL A 1067 -17.13 -17.79 -47.99
N VAL A 1068 -17.78 -17.70 -49.15
CA VAL A 1068 -18.28 -16.46 -49.74
C VAL A 1068 -19.80 -16.47 -49.66
N LEU A 1069 -20.38 -15.41 -49.10
CA LEU A 1069 -21.81 -15.19 -48.98
C LEU A 1069 -22.25 -14.03 -49.87
N GLU A 1070 -23.46 -14.08 -50.45
CA GLU A 1070 -24.12 -12.93 -51.06
C GLU A 1070 -25.29 -12.51 -50.18
N SER A 1071 -25.32 -11.23 -49.82
CA SER A 1071 -26.50 -10.57 -49.28
C SER A 1071 -26.71 -9.24 -50.00
N MET A 1072 -27.95 -8.94 -50.38
CA MET A 1072 -28.32 -7.67 -51.04
C MET A 1072 -27.45 -7.32 -52.27
N LYS A 1073 -27.11 -8.30 -53.12
CA LYS A 1073 -26.24 -8.17 -54.31
C LYS A 1073 -24.79 -7.76 -54.00
N THR A 1074 -24.33 -8.00 -52.77
CA THR A 1074 -22.95 -7.72 -52.33
C THR A 1074 -22.32 -8.98 -51.75
N GLU A 1075 -21.12 -9.32 -52.19
CA GLU A 1075 -20.38 -10.48 -51.68
C GLU A 1075 -19.64 -10.14 -50.38
N THR A 1076 -19.78 -11.00 -49.37
CA THR A 1076 -19.06 -10.96 -48.10
C THR A 1076 -18.18 -12.20 -47.97
N VAL A 1077 -16.87 -11.98 -47.90
CA VAL A 1077 -15.86 -13.04 -47.86
C VAL A 1077 -15.48 -13.37 -46.42
N LEU A 1078 -15.89 -14.53 -45.92
CA LEU A 1078 -15.56 -15.02 -44.59
C LEU A 1078 -14.21 -15.76 -44.60
N ARG A 1079 -13.39 -15.47 -43.59
CA ARG A 1079 -12.00 -15.92 -43.48
C ARG A 1079 -11.73 -16.66 -42.18
N ALA A 1080 -10.73 -17.54 -42.19
CA ALA A 1080 -10.29 -18.28 -41.01
C ALA A 1080 -9.79 -17.34 -39.91
N ALA A 1081 -10.40 -17.40 -38.72
CA ALA A 1081 -10.02 -16.57 -37.58
C ALA A 1081 -8.78 -17.09 -36.82
N ILE A 1082 -8.46 -18.37 -37.00
CA ILE A 1082 -7.37 -19.13 -36.38
C ILE A 1082 -6.76 -20.07 -37.43
N ASP A 1083 -5.52 -20.49 -37.21
CA ASP A 1083 -4.91 -21.61 -37.94
C ASP A 1083 -5.52 -22.95 -37.47
N GLY A 1084 -5.70 -23.91 -38.37
CA GLY A 1084 -6.14 -25.26 -38.00
C GLY A 1084 -6.71 -26.08 -39.14
N ALA A 1085 -7.16 -27.30 -38.84
CA ALA A 1085 -7.86 -28.16 -39.78
C ALA A 1085 -9.38 -27.93 -39.72
N VAL A 1086 -10.05 -27.95 -40.87
CA VAL A 1086 -11.51 -27.81 -40.98
C VAL A 1086 -12.18 -29.08 -40.46
N LYS A 1087 -12.83 -28.97 -39.30
CA LYS A 1087 -13.53 -30.06 -38.61
C LYS A 1087 -14.89 -30.38 -39.23
N ASN A 1088 -15.61 -29.37 -39.68
CA ASN A 1088 -16.90 -29.53 -40.36
C ASN A 1088 -17.17 -28.37 -41.31
N VAL A 1089 -18.02 -28.62 -42.31
CA VAL A 1089 -18.62 -27.62 -43.18
C VAL A 1089 -20.12 -27.85 -43.12
N GLY A 1090 -20.85 -26.89 -42.54
CA GLY A 1090 -22.28 -26.98 -42.21
C GLY A 1090 -23.22 -26.31 -43.22
N CYS A 1091 -22.72 -25.99 -44.42
CA CYS A 1091 -23.43 -25.29 -45.49
C CYS A 1091 -22.92 -25.71 -46.89
N THR A 1092 -23.72 -25.45 -47.92
CA THR A 1092 -23.45 -25.79 -49.33
C THR A 1092 -23.66 -24.59 -50.26
N ALA A 1093 -22.99 -24.57 -51.42
CA ALA A 1093 -23.16 -23.49 -52.39
C ALA A 1093 -24.59 -23.49 -52.98
N GLY A 1094 -25.21 -22.32 -53.03
CA GLY A 1094 -26.63 -22.11 -53.36
C GLY A 1094 -27.58 -22.18 -52.17
N GLU A 1095 -27.12 -22.54 -50.97
CA GLU A 1095 -27.95 -22.64 -49.76
C GLU A 1095 -28.24 -21.26 -49.14
N MET A 1096 -29.48 -21.04 -48.71
CA MET A 1096 -29.85 -19.87 -47.91
C MET A 1096 -29.61 -20.17 -46.42
N VAL A 1097 -28.78 -19.37 -45.75
CA VAL A 1097 -28.42 -19.55 -44.34
C VAL A 1097 -28.91 -18.39 -43.48
N GLU A 1098 -29.38 -18.70 -42.27
CA GLU A 1098 -29.84 -17.72 -41.28
C GLU A 1098 -28.69 -17.16 -40.44
N GLU A 1099 -28.90 -16.01 -39.79
CA GLU A 1099 -27.93 -15.38 -38.90
C GLU A 1099 -27.52 -16.31 -37.72
N GLY A 1100 -26.24 -16.31 -37.36
CA GLY A 1100 -25.69 -17.15 -36.29
C GLY A 1100 -25.55 -18.64 -36.63
N ARG A 1101 -26.05 -19.09 -37.80
CA ARG A 1101 -25.84 -20.46 -38.31
C ARG A 1101 -24.34 -20.74 -38.47
N GLU A 1102 -23.91 -21.90 -37.99
CA GLU A 1102 -22.54 -22.38 -38.15
C GLU A 1102 -22.31 -22.84 -39.59
N LEU A 1103 -21.29 -22.25 -40.23
CA LEU A 1103 -20.93 -22.49 -41.62
C LEU A 1103 -19.72 -23.40 -41.72
N VAL A 1104 -18.67 -23.15 -40.92
CA VAL A 1104 -17.45 -23.97 -40.88
C VAL A 1104 -16.86 -23.96 -39.47
N GLY A 1105 -16.59 -25.15 -38.93
CA GLY A 1105 -15.82 -25.33 -37.69
C GLY A 1105 -14.37 -25.70 -37.98
N ILE A 1106 -13.42 -25.00 -37.36
CA ILE A 1106 -11.97 -25.21 -37.43
C ILE A 1106 -11.47 -25.67 -36.05
N HIS A 1107 -10.54 -26.62 -36.03
CA HIS A 1107 -9.86 -27.10 -34.82
C HIS A 1107 -8.34 -27.08 -34.98
N THR A 1108 -7.61 -26.89 -33.88
CA THR A 1108 -6.17 -26.58 -33.86
C THR A 1108 -5.26 -27.81 -33.85
N GLU A 1109 -5.78 -29.01 -34.11
CA GLU A 1109 -4.98 -30.25 -34.12
C GLU A 1109 -4.71 -30.71 -35.57
N VAL A 1110 -3.45 -31.06 -35.84
CA VAL A 1110 -3.05 -31.73 -37.08
C VAL A 1110 -3.20 -33.24 -36.84
N VAL A 1111 -4.01 -33.91 -37.66
CA VAL A 1111 -4.21 -35.36 -37.59
C VAL A 1111 -3.13 -36.05 -38.40
N ASP A 1112 -2.19 -36.72 -37.72
CA ASP A 1112 -1.36 -37.76 -38.33
C ASP A 1112 -2.16 -39.09 -38.39
N GLY A 1113 -2.40 -39.58 -39.62
CA GLY A 1113 -2.65 -40.99 -39.99
C GLY A 1113 -3.75 -41.76 -39.28
#